data_AF-A0A2W1B2I2-F1
#
_entry.id   AF-A0A2W1B2I2-F1
#
_cell.length_a   1.000
_cell.length_b   1.000
_cell.length_c   1.000
_cell.angle_alpha   90.00
_cell.angle_beta   90.00
_cell.angle_gamma   90.00
#
_symmetry.space_group_name_H-M   'P 1'
#
loop_
_entity.id
_entity.type
_entity.pdbx_description
1 polymer ?
#
loop_
_entity_poly.entity_id
_entity_poly.type
_entity_poly.pdbx_seq_one_letter_code
_entity_poly.pdbx_strand_id
1 'polypeptide(L)'
;MKKPIIFILSLSLIFLLLGCPVVNKSPEVTKLDGASGKVTEDSCTFQWSGSDADGSIIKYEYRKDFAGWESNGKETGYTWAYYSEGEHTFEVRALDDEGAYSEIIVWTFNYDPPNVPPIVTKTGGLEGETEESSNTFSWTGNDPDGEIARFELRRDLGEWSDAELSNEYTWNGYSEGEHTFEVRAQDNEGAYSEIIVWTFNYDPPNVPPAVTKIGGIEGETENASNAFSWSGNDPDGAIVEYEYRKDTGAWIGNGMENEYVWGDYSIGNHSFEVRARDDEELYSQTVVWNFEYILNNNAPTVTKTGGIEGDTTRYLNTFTWIGSDSDGSIERYEYRKDHGEWINVGTDSSYTWRGYSEGNHVFEVRALDDGGAYSQIVIWSFTYSYANQPPIITKIGGLEGNIDVPSNSFSWTGSDSDGTIARYEYSRDGGDWIDFGLGTGYTWSDYPEGIHSFKVRARDDRGAYSDEAVWSFTYSIPPQEMGAFKVVNSWGVGGWENVPDGFLYITYEAMKENQVRCFTIDPRDNYEPRAIAVFEISHGIRDDCEITIGVGNPSSPIREKRFDDYSYRGGQYPFPDNKMVLDITELLPFEDETLFLKVFDSFSNFTTGSIEFFSVEVFDSYQSGVPVAIYTSTETPKNTVNNSFVNVQIHNVVAAQGSSYYLSSIREGLSTEMLELLKADLGVLEEGGNYNEIIDGHGTGLRPPSEDDWDEIARTWHLMDGFSFQGSLPSTVDHSVSPYFPPVGDQGSEGSCVAFSNGYYTSTFYEARDRGWDLSGASWTNGGEPTPSYQNRIFSPDFIYHQINDGEDGGSSYLDAQKLLSRVGVSSWERMPYDTSDHTSWPSESAWREAPRYRNGMNVISYLTVRTDQDILTIKSYLAAGYLVSVSIDANQYKNLTEKDVWNTSTYIYPDTNHANTIVGYDDIFNGSL
;
A
#
# COMPACT_ATOMS: atom_id res chain seq x y z
N MET A 1 111.04 -18.84 35.74
CA MET A 1 109.75 -18.43 35.12
C MET A 1 108.64 -19.31 35.69
N LYS A 2 107.63 -18.68 36.31
CA LYS A 2 106.25 -19.14 36.63
C LYS A 2 106.10 -20.54 37.27
N LYS A 3 106.02 -20.64 38.61
CA LYS A 3 104.86 -20.56 39.56
C LYS A 3 104.33 -21.97 39.94
N PRO A 4 103.98 -22.25 41.22
CA PRO A 4 104.00 -23.59 41.79
C PRO A 4 102.63 -24.29 41.84
N ILE A 5 102.67 -25.62 41.94
CA ILE A 5 101.56 -26.55 42.20
C ILE A 5 101.49 -26.79 43.72
N ILE A 6 100.30 -26.67 44.32
CA ILE A 6 100.02 -27.12 45.69
C ILE A 6 98.74 -27.97 45.66
N PHE A 7 98.86 -29.19 46.16
CA PHE A 7 97.78 -30.12 46.50
C PHE A 7 97.50 -30.00 48.00
N ILE A 8 96.25 -29.78 48.42
CA ILE A 8 95.80 -29.99 49.81
C ILE A 8 94.42 -30.66 49.78
N LEU A 9 94.34 -31.83 50.41
CA LEU A 9 93.11 -32.44 50.91
C LEU A 9 92.62 -31.66 52.15
N SER A 10 91.31 -31.42 52.26
CA SER A 10 90.64 -31.43 53.57
C SER A 10 89.15 -31.76 53.45
N LEU A 11 88.76 -32.83 54.12
CA LEU A 11 87.42 -33.26 54.45
C LEU A 11 86.86 -32.39 55.59
N SER A 12 85.58 -31.98 55.51
CA SER A 12 84.63 -31.50 56.55
C SER A 12 83.70 -30.49 55.88
N LEU A 13 82.38 -30.39 56.06
CA LEU A 13 81.49 -30.79 57.14
C LEU A 13 80.05 -30.67 56.57
N ILE A 14 79.16 -31.58 56.95
CA ILE A 14 77.71 -31.47 56.70
C ILE A 14 77.18 -30.22 57.42
N PHE A 15 76.52 -29.32 56.69
CA PHE A 15 75.52 -28.38 57.22
C PHE A 15 74.46 -28.12 56.16
N LEU A 16 73.19 -28.27 56.56
CA LEU A 16 71.99 -27.96 55.80
C LEU A 16 72.05 -26.56 55.17
N LEU A 17 71.78 -26.47 53.88
CA LEU A 17 71.22 -25.28 53.24
C LEU A 17 69.95 -25.73 52.52
N LEU A 18 68.82 -25.26 53.05
CA LEU A 18 67.52 -25.27 52.40
C LEU A 18 67.68 -24.80 50.95
N GLY A 19 67.08 -25.53 50.00
CA GLY A 19 66.96 -25.06 48.63
C GLY A 19 66.30 -23.67 48.67
N CYS A 20 66.97 -22.68 48.10
CA CYS A 20 66.31 -21.42 47.78
C CYS A 20 65.10 -21.75 46.88
N PRO A 21 63.89 -21.22 47.16
CA PRO A 21 62.81 -21.30 46.20
C PRO A 21 63.31 -20.66 44.89
N VAL A 22 63.14 -21.36 43.77
CA VAL A 22 63.22 -20.73 42.45
C VAL A 22 62.14 -19.65 42.49
N VAL A 23 62.53 -18.39 42.30
CA VAL A 23 61.56 -17.30 42.25
C VAL A 23 61.00 -17.31 40.84
N ASN A 24 59.69 -17.59 40.72
CA ASN A 24 58.96 -17.57 39.45
C ASN A 24 59.24 -16.25 38.71
N LYS A 25 59.49 -16.34 37.39
CA LYS A 25 59.53 -15.17 36.51
C LYS A 25 58.26 -15.13 35.69
N SER A 26 57.63 -13.96 35.66
CA SER A 26 56.47 -13.71 34.81
C SER A 26 56.76 -14.08 33.34
N PRO A 27 55.76 -14.62 32.61
CA PRO A 27 55.89 -14.89 31.19
C PRO A 27 56.02 -13.58 30.39
N GLU A 28 56.61 -13.65 29.20
CA GLU A 28 56.70 -12.54 28.25
C GLU A 28 55.70 -12.71 27.11
N VAL A 29 55.06 -11.62 26.66
CA VAL A 29 54.16 -11.59 25.50
C VAL A 29 54.63 -10.52 24.52
N THR A 30 54.66 -10.85 23.24
CA THR A 30 55.11 -9.97 22.14
C THR A 30 54.01 -9.81 21.10
N LYS A 31 53.78 -8.57 20.63
CA LYS A 31 52.87 -8.28 19.51
C LYS A 31 53.43 -8.80 18.19
N LEU A 32 52.60 -9.44 17.38
CA LEU A 32 52.94 -9.84 16.03
C LEU A 32 52.17 -9.03 14.99
N ASP A 33 50.84 -9.01 15.08
CA ASP A 33 49.96 -8.37 14.09
C ASP A 33 48.67 -7.84 14.75
N GLY A 34 47.96 -6.94 14.07
CA GLY A 34 46.69 -6.37 14.53
C GLY A 34 46.49 -4.90 14.14
N ALA A 35 45.33 -4.36 14.46
CA ALA A 35 44.96 -2.99 14.08
C ALA A 35 45.86 -1.95 14.77
N SER A 36 46.23 -0.90 14.01
CA SER A 36 46.98 0.23 14.55
C SER A 36 46.68 1.51 13.77
N GLY A 37 46.54 2.63 14.47
CA GLY A 37 46.18 3.90 13.83
C GLY A 37 44.75 3.89 13.31
N LYS A 38 44.46 4.60 12.22
CA LYS A 38 43.12 4.64 11.60
C LYS A 38 42.87 3.39 10.75
N VAL A 39 41.74 2.72 10.95
CA VAL A 39 41.29 1.55 10.18
C VAL A 39 39.88 1.79 9.63
N THR A 40 39.58 1.22 8.46
CA THR A 40 38.30 1.42 7.75
C THR A 40 37.45 0.16 7.67
N GLU A 41 37.96 -0.97 8.17
CA GLU A 41 37.25 -2.23 8.28
C GLU A 41 36.83 -2.40 9.75
N ASP A 42 35.63 -2.91 10.01
CA ASP A 42 35.06 -3.14 11.35
C ASP A 42 35.58 -4.42 12.03
N SER A 43 36.53 -5.11 11.40
CA SER A 43 37.12 -6.34 11.92
C SER A 43 38.63 -6.42 11.76
N CYS A 44 39.31 -6.97 12.78
CA CYS A 44 40.75 -7.20 12.76
C CYS A 44 41.14 -8.44 13.57
N THR A 45 42.17 -9.15 13.09
CA THR A 45 42.80 -10.24 13.84
C THR A 45 44.06 -9.76 14.53
N PHE A 46 44.07 -9.80 15.86
CA PHE A 46 45.22 -9.50 16.70
C PHE A 46 46.01 -10.78 16.94
N GLN A 47 47.32 -10.73 16.71
CA GLN A 47 48.21 -11.88 16.89
C GLN A 47 49.36 -11.54 17.83
N TRP A 48 49.70 -12.47 18.71
CA TRP A 48 50.81 -12.35 19.64
C TRP A 48 51.61 -13.65 19.72
N SER A 49 52.71 -13.63 20.45
CA SER A 49 53.41 -14.83 20.89
C SER A 49 53.78 -14.68 22.36
N GLY A 50 53.81 -15.76 23.13
CA GLY A 50 54.32 -15.72 24.49
C GLY A 50 55.31 -16.84 24.80
N SER A 51 56.20 -16.56 25.74
CA SER A 51 57.18 -17.52 26.25
C SER A 51 57.35 -17.36 27.75
N ASP A 52 57.60 -18.48 28.42
CA ASP A 52 57.92 -18.53 29.84
C ASP A 52 59.31 -19.19 30.00
N ALA A 53 60.18 -18.57 30.80
CA ALA A 53 61.58 -18.95 30.92
C ALA A 53 61.83 -20.03 31.99
N ASP A 54 60.93 -20.17 32.95
CA ASP A 54 61.01 -21.10 34.09
C ASP A 54 59.74 -21.94 34.29
N GLY A 55 58.67 -21.70 33.53
CA GLY A 55 57.43 -22.47 33.55
C GLY A 55 56.77 -22.65 32.18
N SER A 56 55.44 -22.67 32.17
CA SER A 56 54.61 -22.73 30.97
C SER A 56 53.39 -21.83 31.07
N ILE A 57 53.02 -21.19 29.94
CA ILE A 57 51.80 -20.39 29.87
C ILE A 57 50.57 -21.32 29.92
N ILE A 58 49.73 -21.11 30.93
CA ILE A 58 48.48 -21.86 31.09
C ILE A 58 47.33 -21.23 30.33
N LYS A 59 47.31 -19.89 30.20
CA LYS A 59 46.36 -19.16 29.35
C LYS A 59 46.82 -17.75 28.97
N TYR A 60 46.29 -17.25 27.87
CA TYR A 60 46.23 -15.84 27.54
C TYR A 60 44.87 -15.27 27.95
N GLU A 61 44.87 -14.00 28.30
CA GLU A 61 43.67 -13.21 28.50
C GLU A 61 43.74 -11.98 27.61
N TYR A 62 42.61 -11.59 27.03
CA TYR A 62 42.47 -10.33 26.32
C TYR A 62 41.40 -9.46 26.97
N ARG A 63 41.40 -8.17 26.64
CA ARG A 63 40.25 -7.29 26.87
C ARG A 63 40.17 -6.22 25.79
N LYS A 64 38.95 -5.77 25.55
CA LYS A 64 38.59 -4.71 24.61
C LYS A 64 38.20 -3.48 25.42
N ASP A 65 38.70 -2.30 25.04
CA ASP A 65 38.28 -1.00 25.61
C ASP A 65 38.25 -0.95 27.13
N PHE A 66 39.30 -1.49 27.75
CA PHE A 66 39.47 -1.57 29.21
C PHE A 66 38.38 -2.34 29.96
N ALA A 67 37.57 -3.16 29.28
CA ALA A 67 36.57 -4.04 29.87
C ALA A 67 37.21 -5.13 30.77
N GLY A 68 36.37 -6.07 31.22
CA GLY A 68 36.84 -7.25 31.95
C GLY A 68 37.82 -8.09 31.13
N TRP A 69 38.76 -8.76 31.80
CA TRP A 69 39.65 -9.72 31.15
C TRP A 69 38.90 -11.00 30.79
N GLU A 70 38.95 -11.38 29.51
CA GLU A 70 38.39 -12.61 28.95
C GLU A 70 39.51 -13.61 28.67
N SER A 71 39.25 -14.91 28.81
CA SER A 71 40.28 -15.92 28.53
C SER A 71 40.29 -16.31 27.06
N ASN A 72 41.48 -16.31 26.45
CA ASN A 72 41.71 -16.82 25.09
C ASN A 72 42.26 -18.27 25.08
N GLY A 73 42.15 -19.00 26.19
CA GLY A 73 42.83 -20.29 26.35
C GLY A 73 44.33 -20.17 26.05
N LYS A 74 44.88 -21.08 25.24
CA LYS A 74 46.28 -21.03 24.78
C LYS A 74 46.45 -20.45 23.38
N GLU A 75 45.37 -19.95 22.77
CA GLU A 75 45.40 -19.39 21.43
C GLU A 75 46.18 -18.07 21.40
N THR A 76 46.99 -17.91 20.36
CA THR A 76 47.90 -16.77 20.19
C THR A 76 47.37 -15.73 19.22
N GLY A 77 46.07 -15.79 18.92
CA GLY A 77 45.38 -14.79 18.12
C GLY A 77 43.92 -14.69 18.49
N TYR A 78 43.32 -13.55 18.16
CA TYR A 78 41.91 -13.28 18.38
C TYR A 78 41.39 -12.33 17.31
N THR A 79 40.25 -12.66 16.70
CA THR A 79 39.56 -11.79 15.75
C THR A 79 38.47 -11.02 16.48
N TRP A 80 38.62 -9.70 16.53
CA TRP A 80 37.57 -8.81 16.99
C TRP A 80 36.86 -8.26 15.75
N ALA A 81 35.58 -8.61 15.59
CA ALA A 81 34.70 -8.09 14.55
C ALA A 81 33.64 -7.16 15.16
N TYR A 82 33.09 -6.28 14.33
CA TYR A 82 32.03 -5.32 14.65
C TYR A 82 32.38 -4.36 15.79
N TYR A 83 33.61 -3.83 15.82
CA TYR A 83 33.89 -2.70 16.72
C TYR A 83 33.20 -1.42 16.20
N SER A 84 32.64 -0.63 17.13
CA SER A 84 31.92 0.62 16.82
C SER A 84 32.86 1.68 16.25
N GLU A 85 32.36 2.73 15.60
CA GLU A 85 33.22 3.85 15.22
C GLU A 85 33.89 4.47 16.47
N GLY A 86 35.16 4.84 16.34
CA GLY A 86 35.92 5.55 17.34
C GLY A 86 37.20 4.86 17.81
N GLU A 87 37.75 5.37 18.91
CA GLU A 87 39.02 4.90 19.45
C GLU A 87 38.85 3.58 20.23
N HIS A 88 39.67 2.60 19.87
CA HIS A 88 39.68 1.28 20.47
C HIS A 88 41.04 0.89 21.03
N THR A 89 40.99 0.09 22.08
CA THR A 89 42.15 -0.57 22.67
C THR A 89 41.93 -2.07 22.78
N PHE A 90 42.90 -2.85 22.30
CA PHE A 90 42.92 -4.30 22.50
C PHE A 90 44.14 -4.66 23.33
N GLU A 91 43.94 -5.32 24.46
CA GLU A 91 45.00 -5.61 25.41
C GLU A 91 45.12 -7.10 25.67
N VAL A 92 46.35 -7.62 25.78
CA VAL A 92 46.62 -9.04 26.02
C VAL A 92 47.65 -9.21 27.13
N ARG A 93 47.43 -10.19 28.01
CA ARG A 93 48.39 -10.69 29.00
C ARG A 93 48.39 -12.22 29.05
N ALA A 94 49.49 -12.82 29.52
CA ALA A 94 49.61 -14.25 29.77
C ALA A 94 49.61 -14.55 31.26
N LEU A 95 49.13 -15.73 31.65
CA LEU A 95 49.23 -16.30 32.99
C LEU A 95 50.04 -17.60 32.93
N ASP A 96 51.04 -17.75 33.80
CA ASP A 96 51.86 -18.96 33.93
C ASP A 96 51.30 -20.00 34.92
N ASP A 97 51.96 -21.16 35.00
CA ASP A 97 51.59 -22.28 35.86
C ASP A 97 51.91 -22.08 37.36
N GLU A 98 52.62 -21.00 37.71
CA GLU A 98 52.88 -20.58 39.09
C GLU A 98 52.06 -19.34 39.51
N GLY A 99 51.17 -18.86 38.64
CA GLY A 99 50.19 -17.81 38.89
C GLY A 99 50.66 -16.37 38.67
N ALA A 100 51.79 -16.13 38.00
CA ALA A 100 52.23 -14.79 37.63
C ALA A 100 51.72 -14.38 36.23
N TYR A 101 51.44 -13.08 36.10
CA TYR A 101 51.01 -12.49 34.84
C TYR A 101 52.18 -11.80 34.13
N SER A 102 52.14 -11.82 32.80
CA SER A 102 53.01 -10.99 31.95
C SER A 102 52.69 -9.50 32.09
N GLU A 103 53.60 -8.67 31.59
CA GLU A 103 53.24 -7.30 31.19
C GLU A 103 52.16 -7.32 30.10
N ILE A 104 51.34 -6.27 30.05
CA ILE A 104 50.25 -6.14 29.09
C ILE A 104 50.79 -5.56 27.79
N ILE A 105 50.45 -6.17 26.66
CA ILE A 105 50.62 -5.57 25.33
C ILE A 105 49.31 -4.92 24.89
N VAL A 106 49.38 -3.72 24.30
CA VAL A 106 48.21 -2.86 24.01
C VAL A 106 48.20 -2.39 22.57
N TRP A 107 47.28 -2.86 21.73
CA TRP A 107 46.98 -2.23 20.44
C TRP A 107 46.05 -1.04 20.64
N THR A 108 46.29 0.02 19.87
CA THR A 108 45.44 1.22 19.84
C THR A 108 45.15 1.55 18.39
N PHE A 109 43.88 1.65 18.06
CA PHE A 109 43.40 1.95 16.72
C PHE A 109 42.13 2.80 16.80
N ASN A 110 41.79 3.47 15.70
CA ASN A 110 40.58 4.24 15.55
C ASN A 110 39.83 3.67 14.35
N TYR A 111 38.67 3.05 14.57
CA TYR A 111 37.81 2.65 13.47
C TYR A 111 37.04 3.87 12.99
N ASP A 112 37.19 4.18 11.71
CA ASP A 112 36.64 5.38 11.09
C ASP A 112 36.33 4.97 9.64
N PRO A 113 35.09 4.48 9.42
CA PRO A 113 34.65 3.98 8.12
C PRO A 113 34.53 5.12 7.09
N PRO A 114 34.52 4.81 5.79
CA PRO A 114 34.33 5.83 4.76
C PRO A 114 32.90 6.39 4.78
N ASN A 115 32.75 7.72 4.83
CA ASN A 115 31.48 8.43 4.74
C ASN A 115 30.65 8.05 3.50
N VAL A 116 29.36 7.79 3.68
CA VAL A 116 28.37 7.45 2.66
C VAL A 116 27.53 8.70 2.35
N PRO A 117 27.58 9.25 1.12
CA PRO A 117 26.81 10.45 0.82
C PRO A 117 25.30 10.28 1.04
N PRO A 118 24.58 11.35 1.41
CA PRO A 118 23.16 11.28 1.68
C PRO A 118 22.37 11.01 0.40
N ILE A 119 21.13 10.55 0.55
CA ILE A 119 20.18 10.26 -0.54
C ILE A 119 19.01 11.22 -0.44
N VAL A 120 18.61 11.83 -1.57
CA VAL A 120 17.44 12.73 -1.64
C VAL A 120 16.41 12.16 -2.62
N THR A 121 15.14 12.16 -2.22
CA THR A 121 14.02 11.62 -3.01
C THR A 121 12.94 12.68 -3.20
N LYS A 122 12.38 12.77 -4.42
CA LYS A 122 11.23 13.64 -4.72
C LYS A 122 9.98 13.11 -4.01
N THR A 123 9.25 13.97 -3.31
CA THR A 123 7.95 13.62 -2.72
C THR A 123 6.79 14.42 -3.31
N GLY A 124 7.07 15.55 -3.96
CA GLY A 124 6.05 16.38 -4.58
C GLY A 124 6.63 17.54 -5.40
N GLY A 125 5.84 18.07 -6.31
CA GLY A 125 6.20 19.18 -7.19
C GLY A 125 5.80 18.93 -8.63
N LEU A 126 5.66 20.01 -9.39
CA LEU A 126 5.24 20.02 -10.77
C LEU A 126 6.32 19.45 -11.71
N GLU A 127 5.88 18.68 -12.70
CA GLU A 127 6.67 18.27 -13.88
C GLU A 127 5.81 18.40 -15.14
N GLY A 128 6.41 18.82 -16.26
CA GLY A 128 5.71 19.04 -17.52
C GLY A 128 5.11 20.44 -17.68
N GLU A 129 4.01 20.57 -18.43
CA GLU A 129 3.37 21.85 -18.76
C GLU A 129 2.52 22.39 -17.60
N THR A 130 2.56 23.71 -17.36
CA THR A 130 1.73 24.39 -16.36
C THR A 130 1.29 25.79 -16.80
N GLU A 131 0.08 26.18 -16.41
CA GLU A 131 -0.43 27.56 -16.48
C GLU A 131 -0.35 28.27 -15.12
N GLU A 132 0.02 27.55 -14.05
CA GLU A 132 0.17 28.11 -12.70
C GLU A 132 1.53 28.79 -12.55
N SER A 133 1.56 29.98 -11.96
CA SER A 133 2.78 30.80 -11.78
C SER A 133 3.55 30.52 -10.48
N SER A 134 3.17 29.47 -9.75
CA SER A 134 3.78 29.07 -8.49
C SER A 134 3.67 27.57 -8.27
N ASN A 135 4.71 26.96 -7.72
CA ASN A 135 4.68 25.56 -7.33
C ASN A 135 5.49 25.31 -6.04
N THR A 136 5.02 24.41 -5.19
CA THR A 136 5.77 23.88 -4.04
C THR A 136 6.45 22.57 -4.45
N PHE A 137 7.77 22.53 -4.32
CA PHE A 137 8.58 21.34 -4.52
C PHE A 137 8.90 20.75 -3.15
N SER A 138 8.74 19.45 -2.97
CA SER A 138 9.02 18.76 -1.71
C SER A 138 9.87 17.52 -1.92
N TRP A 139 10.74 17.26 -0.95
CA TRP A 139 11.68 16.16 -0.97
C TRP A 139 11.88 15.59 0.44
N THR A 140 12.43 14.39 0.50
CA THR A 140 12.97 13.80 1.72
C THR A 140 14.44 13.52 1.52
N GLY A 141 15.22 13.59 2.60
CA GLY A 141 16.62 13.21 2.60
C GLY A 141 16.91 12.24 3.73
N ASN A 142 17.76 11.26 3.47
CA ASN A 142 18.29 10.34 4.47
C ASN A 142 19.81 10.23 4.31
N ASP A 143 20.52 10.23 5.43
CA ASP A 143 21.96 10.00 5.47
C ASP A 143 22.22 8.61 6.09
N PRO A 144 22.79 7.65 5.34
CA PRO A 144 22.96 6.28 5.83
C PRO A 144 23.93 6.11 7.01
N ASP A 145 24.93 6.98 7.15
CA ASP A 145 25.96 6.89 8.19
C ASP A 145 26.18 8.19 8.97
N GLY A 146 25.39 9.23 8.68
CA GLY A 146 25.45 10.51 9.38
C GLY A 146 24.11 11.22 9.54
N GLU A 147 24.17 12.54 9.49
CA GLU A 147 23.01 13.43 9.47
C GLU A 147 23.16 14.41 8.31
N ILE A 148 22.05 14.73 7.65
CA ILE A 148 22.03 15.81 6.65
C ILE A 148 22.33 17.13 7.36
N ALA A 149 23.42 17.79 6.96
CA ALA A 149 23.78 19.11 7.47
C ALA A 149 22.92 20.21 6.83
N ARG A 150 22.61 20.09 5.54
CA ARG A 150 21.69 21.00 4.82
C ARG A 150 21.24 20.43 3.48
N PHE A 151 20.11 20.92 2.99
CA PHE A 151 19.73 20.89 1.59
C PHE A 151 20.23 22.14 0.89
N GLU A 152 20.62 21.98 -0.36
CA GLU A 152 20.88 23.08 -1.26
C GLU A 152 19.94 22.95 -2.46
N LEU A 153 19.38 24.08 -2.87
CA LEU A 153 18.52 24.17 -4.03
C LEU A 153 19.09 25.14 -5.06
N ARG A 154 18.81 24.92 -6.33
CA ARG A 154 19.04 25.90 -7.39
C ARG A 154 17.93 25.85 -8.43
N ARG A 155 17.81 26.96 -9.15
CA ARG A 155 16.81 27.19 -10.20
C ARG A 155 17.54 27.50 -11.49
N ASP A 156 17.09 26.89 -12.58
CA ASP A 156 17.60 27.13 -13.95
C ASP A 156 19.13 27.09 -14.05
N LEU A 157 19.74 26.06 -13.45
CA LEU A 157 21.19 25.87 -13.38
C LEU A 157 21.97 27.05 -12.75
N GLY A 158 21.31 27.86 -11.93
CA GLY A 158 21.90 28.96 -11.18
C GLY A 158 22.83 28.52 -10.04
N GLU A 159 23.21 29.47 -9.19
CA GLU A 159 24.02 29.19 -8.00
C GLU A 159 23.20 28.40 -6.96
N TRP A 160 23.85 27.48 -6.27
CA TRP A 160 23.27 26.76 -5.14
C TRP A 160 23.00 27.71 -3.99
N SER A 161 21.79 27.66 -3.44
CA SER A 161 21.39 28.35 -2.22
C SER A 161 21.07 27.37 -1.12
N ASP A 162 21.53 27.68 0.08
CA ASP A 162 21.25 26.93 1.30
C ASP A 162 19.75 26.99 1.63
N ALA A 163 19.15 25.81 1.81
CA ALA A 163 17.76 25.62 2.22
C ALA A 163 17.65 25.05 3.65
N GLU A 164 18.76 25.04 4.39
CA GLU A 164 18.87 24.45 5.73
C GLU A 164 18.31 23.02 5.74
N LEU A 165 17.48 22.67 6.71
CA LEU A 165 16.81 21.37 6.81
C LEU A 165 15.36 21.43 6.31
N SER A 166 15.05 22.36 5.39
CA SER A 166 13.71 22.41 4.81
C SER A 166 13.50 21.25 3.84
N ASN A 167 12.30 20.66 3.93
CA ASN A 167 11.88 19.53 3.10
C ASN A 167 11.01 19.97 1.92
N GLU A 168 10.75 21.28 1.85
CA GLU A 168 9.92 21.89 0.82
C GLU A 168 10.40 23.29 0.48
N TYR A 169 10.10 23.73 -0.74
CA TYR A 169 10.32 25.10 -1.20
C TYR A 169 9.27 25.52 -2.22
N THR A 170 8.65 26.67 -1.99
CA THR A 170 7.71 27.27 -2.93
C THR A 170 8.40 28.28 -3.82
N TRP A 171 8.50 27.97 -5.11
CA TRP A 171 8.98 28.89 -6.13
C TRP A 171 7.80 29.62 -6.75
N ASN A 172 7.74 30.94 -6.53
CA ASN A 172 6.71 31.83 -7.08
C ASN A 172 7.30 32.68 -8.22
N GLY A 173 6.49 32.96 -9.24
CA GLY A 173 6.73 33.96 -10.27
C GLY A 173 7.91 33.62 -11.19
N TYR A 174 7.99 32.36 -11.65
CA TYR A 174 8.87 32.00 -12.76
C TYR A 174 8.38 32.65 -14.08
N SER A 175 9.31 32.87 -15.01
CA SER A 175 9.03 33.48 -16.32
C SER A 175 8.42 32.47 -17.28
N GLU A 176 7.77 32.90 -18.35
CA GLU A 176 7.34 31.97 -19.41
C GLU A 176 8.55 31.17 -19.96
N GLY A 177 8.32 29.87 -20.21
CA GLY A 177 9.28 28.95 -20.80
C GLY A 177 9.73 27.80 -19.89
N GLU A 178 10.77 27.10 -20.32
CA GLU A 178 11.29 25.91 -19.65
C GLU A 178 12.09 26.27 -18.39
N HIS A 179 11.81 25.53 -17.32
CA HIS A 179 12.41 25.71 -16.00
C HIS A 179 12.91 24.39 -15.40
N THR A 180 13.98 24.49 -14.63
CA THR A 180 14.51 23.38 -13.83
C THR A 180 14.64 23.78 -12.36
N PHE A 181 14.13 22.94 -11.46
CA PHE A 181 14.36 23.06 -10.03
C PHE A 181 15.18 21.86 -9.56
N GLU A 182 16.30 22.11 -8.89
CA GLU A 182 17.26 21.08 -8.51
C GLU A 182 17.53 21.12 -7.01
N VAL A 183 17.62 19.95 -6.39
CA VAL A 183 17.93 19.80 -4.96
C VAL A 183 19.01 18.76 -4.76
N ARG A 184 19.92 19.03 -3.83
CA ARG A 184 20.90 18.07 -3.29
C ARG A 184 21.02 18.24 -1.77
N ALA A 185 21.42 17.20 -1.07
CA ALA A 185 21.77 17.27 0.35
C ALA A 185 23.29 17.28 0.51
N GLN A 186 23.77 17.93 1.58
CA GLN A 186 25.13 17.77 2.09
C GLN A 186 25.04 17.13 3.49
N ASP A 187 25.84 16.09 3.74
CA ASP A 187 25.97 15.47 5.06
C ASP A 187 26.86 16.29 6.03
N ASN A 188 26.94 15.81 7.27
CA ASN A 188 27.77 16.35 8.35
C ASN A 188 29.28 16.20 8.11
N GLU A 189 29.72 15.41 7.13
CA GLU A 189 31.13 15.26 6.73
C GLU A 189 31.50 16.03 5.46
N GLY A 190 30.51 16.63 4.80
CA GLY A 190 30.64 17.49 3.64
C GLY A 190 30.45 16.81 2.28
N ALA A 191 30.08 15.52 2.20
CA ALA A 191 29.73 14.88 0.94
C ALA A 191 28.31 15.24 0.49
N TYR A 192 28.07 15.14 -0.82
CA TYR A 192 26.81 15.57 -1.44
C TYR A 192 26.07 14.38 -2.05
N SER A 193 24.75 14.41 -1.95
CA SER A 193 23.87 13.49 -2.67
C SER A 193 23.96 13.67 -4.19
N GLU A 194 23.43 12.68 -4.91
CA GLU A 194 22.99 12.89 -6.29
C GLU A 194 21.90 14.00 -6.35
N ILE A 195 21.83 14.70 -7.47
CA ILE A 195 20.89 15.82 -7.66
C ILE A 195 19.55 15.27 -8.16
N ILE A 196 18.47 15.64 -7.50
CA ILE A 196 17.12 15.46 -8.03
C ILE A 196 16.69 16.71 -8.82
N VAL A 197 16.05 16.51 -9.97
CA VAL A 197 15.73 17.58 -10.93
C VAL A 197 14.26 17.52 -11.31
N TRP A 198 13.48 18.55 -11.02
CA TRP A 198 12.16 18.77 -11.64
C TRP A 198 12.33 19.58 -12.91
N THR A 199 11.64 19.20 -13.98
CA THR A 199 11.61 19.94 -15.25
C THR A 199 10.17 20.25 -15.60
N PHE A 200 9.88 21.52 -15.81
CA PHE A 200 8.55 22.00 -16.15
C PHE A 200 8.63 23.16 -17.15
N ASN A 201 7.57 23.36 -17.94
CA ASN A 201 7.42 24.50 -18.85
C ASN A 201 6.21 25.31 -18.39
N TYR A 202 6.44 26.60 -18.08
CA TYR A 202 5.36 27.50 -17.70
C TYR A 202 4.90 28.28 -18.92
N ASP A 203 3.63 28.09 -19.27
CA ASP A 203 2.96 28.75 -20.38
C ASP A 203 1.72 29.49 -19.82
N PRO A 204 1.83 30.80 -19.51
CA PRO A 204 0.71 31.55 -18.94
C PRO A 204 -0.44 31.69 -19.94
N PRO A 205 -1.71 31.74 -19.49
CA PRO A 205 -2.83 32.00 -20.38
C PRO A 205 -2.73 33.38 -21.06
N ASN A 206 -2.92 33.42 -22.37
CA ASN A 206 -2.91 34.66 -23.17
C ASN A 206 -3.96 35.70 -22.70
N VAL A 207 -3.55 36.96 -22.66
CA VAL A 207 -4.33 38.12 -22.21
C VAL A 207 -4.83 38.89 -23.43
N PRO A 208 -6.16 39.00 -23.63
CA PRO A 208 -6.69 39.67 -24.82
C PRO A 208 -6.24 41.14 -24.92
N PRO A 209 -6.08 41.67 -26.15
CA PRO A 209 -5.60 43.02 -26.36
C PRO A 209 -6.60 44.05 -25.84
N ALA A 210 -6.15 45.29 -25.63
CA ALA A 210 -7.00 46.40 -25.22
C ALA A 210 -7.06 47.47 -26.32
N VAL A 211 -8.25 47.94 -26.67
CA VAL A 211 -8.46 49.07 -27.60
C VAL A 211 -8.94 50.29 -26.83
N THR A 212 -8.36 51.45 -27.14
CA THR A 212 -8.72 52.75 -26.56
C THR A 212 -9.15 53.72 -27.66
N LYS A 213 -10.22 54.47 -27.41
CA LYS A 213 -10.69 55.54 -28.31
C LYS A 213 -9.72 56.71 -28.28
N ILE A 214 -9.29 57.18 -29.45
CA ILE A 214 -8.41 58.35 -29.59
C ILE A 214 -9.17 59.54 -30.15
N GLY A 215 -9.92 59.34 -31.23
CA GLY A 215 -10.68 60.38 -31.90
C GLY A 215 -11.92 59.80 -32.57
N GLY A 216 -12.92 60.64 -32.77
CA GLY A 216 -14.21 60.20 -33.26
C GLY A 216 -15.31 61.06 -32.67
N ILE A 217 -16.48 60.99 -33.27
CA ILE A 217 -17.63 61.77 -32.84
C ILE A 217 -18.45 61.00 -31.81
N GLU A 218 -18.90 61.71 -30.78
CA GLU A 218 -19.84 61.23 -29.78
C GLU A 218 -20.90 62.32 -29.54
N GLY A 219 -22.18 61.93 -29.44
CA GLY A 219 -23.30 62.85 -29.36
C GLY A 219 -23.78 63.41 -30.71
N GLU A 220 -24.53 64.51 -30.70
CA GLU A 220 -25.17 65.05 -31.91
C GLU A 220 -24.18 65.72 -32.89
N THR A 221 -24.42 65.57 -34.19
CA THR A 221 -23.63 66.16 -35.27
C THR A 221 -24.50 66.59 -36.44
N GLU A 222 -24.12 67.67 -37.09
CA GLU A 222 -24.71 68.12 -38.37
C GLU A 222 -23.77 67.82 -39.56
N ASN A 223 -22.63 67.17 -39.30
CA ASN A 223 -21.68 66.74 -40.32
C ASN A 223 -21.90 65.27 -40.65
N ALA A 224 -22.23 64.98 -41.92
CA ALA A 224 -22.51 63.62 -42.41
C ALA A 224 -21.28 62.70 -42.50
N SER A 225 -20.12 63.07 -41.93
CA SER A 225 -18.91 62.25 -41.96
C SER A 225 -17.98 62.57 -40.79
N ASN A 226 -17.27 61.56 -40.29
CA ASN A 226 -16.23 61.71 -39.25
C ASN A 226 -15.11 60.66 -39.41
N ALA A 227 -13.94 60.97 -38.88
CA ALA A 227 -12.83 60.03 -38.75
C ALA A 227 -12.78 59.47 -37.33
N PHE A 228 -12.89 58.15 -37.20
CA PHE A 228 -12.73 57.44 -35.94
C PHE A 228 -11.32 56.89 -35.86
N SER A 229 -10.59 57.20 -34.80
CA SER A 229 -9.25 56.70 -34.55
C SER A 229 -9.14 56.08 -33.17
N TRP A 230 -8.33 55.04 -33.08
CA TRP A 230 -8.07 54.27 -31.87
C TRP A 230 -6.59 53.96 -31.72
N SER A 231 -6.25 53.43 -30.56
CA SER A 231 -4.97 52.79 -30.30
C SER A 231 -5.24 51.45 -29.62
N GLY A 232 -4.59 50.40 -30.07
CA GLY A 232 -4.57 49.12 -29.37
C GLY A 232 -3.22 48.87 -28.71
N ASN A 233 -3.25 48.15 -27.59
CA ASN A 233 -2.07 47.57 -26.95
C ASN A 233 -2.38 46.14 -26.57
N ASP A 234 -1.44 45.24 -26.85
CA ASP A 234 -1.46 43.87 -26.39
C ASP A 234 -0.53 43.72 -25.17
N PRO A 235 -1.00 43.27 -24.00
CA PRO A 235 -0.16 43.16 -22.81
C PRO A 235 0.94 42.09 -22.89
N ASP A 236 0.70 40.98 -23.58
CA ASP A 236 1.55 39.79 -23.63
C ASP A 236 1.80 39.27 -25.06
N GLY A 237 1.03 39.70 -26.06
CA GLY A 237 1.26 39.34 -27.46
C GLY A 237 1.45 40.54 -28.39
N ALA A 238 0.91 40.38 -29.60
CA ALA A 238 0.79 41.45 -30.57
C ALA A 238 -0.59 41.44 -31.23
N ILE A 239 -1.20 42.62 -31.35
CA ILE A 239 -2.39 42.79 -32.17
C ILE A 239 -2.05 42.44 -33.63
N VAL A 240 -2.77 41.49 -34.21
CA VAL A 240 -2.63 41.09 -35.61
C VAL A 240 -3.67 41.73 -36.52
N GLU A 241 -4.81 42.17 -35.96
CA GLU A 241 -5.89 42.78 -36.74
C GLU A 241 -6.82 43.66 -35.88
N TYR A 242 -7.17 44.85 -36.38
CA TYR A 242 -8.33 45.60 -35.93
C TYR A 242 -9.52 45.26 -36.80
N GLU A 243 -10.68 45.11 -36.19
CA GLU A 243 -11.96 45.02 -36.88
C GLU A 243 -12.84 46.18 -36.44
N TYR A 244 -13.59 46.75 -37.37
CA TYR A 244 -14.65 47.69 -37.04
C TYR A 244 -16.00 47.21 -37.55
N ARG A 245 -17.07 47.71 -36.94
CA ARG A 245 -18.42 47.61 -37.48
C ARG A 245 -19.18 48.91 -37.25
N LYS A 246 -20.20 49.10 -38.09
CA LYS A 246 -21.10 50.25 -38.07
C LYS A 246 -22.47 49.75 -37.69
N ASP A 247 -23.15 50.44 -36.78
CA ASP A 247 -24.53 50.19 -36.38
C ASP A 247 -24.79 48.71 -36.04
N THR A 248 -23.90 48.11 -35.25
CA THR A 248 -23.95 46.69 -34.82
C THR A 248 -23.91 45.66 -35.97
N GLY A 249 -23.48 46.05 -37.17
CA GLY A 249 -23.35 45.20 -38.35
C GLY A 249 -22.26 44.12 -38.26
N ALA A 250 -21.95 43.48 -39.40
CA ALA A 250 -20.86 42.50 -39.45
C ALA A 250 -19.50 43.18 -39.19
N TRP A 251 -18.61 42.46 -38.51
CA TRP A 251 -17.22 42.89 -38.33
C TRP A 251 -16.48 42.89 -39.66
N ILE A 252 -15.74 43.97 -39.90
CA ILE A 252 -14.94 44.18 -41.11
C ILE A 252 -13.49 44.38 -40.67
N GLY A 253 -12.58 43.57 -41.20
CA GLY A 253 -11.14 43.72 -40.97
C GLY A 253 -10.61 45.05 -41.51
N ASN A 254 -9.91 45.79 -40.65
CA ASN A 254 -9.19 47.03 -40.94
C ASN A 254 -7.67 46.82 -40.99
N GLY A 255 -7.21 45.56 -40.90
CA GLY A 255 -5.79 45.24 -40.78
C GLY A 255 -5.17 45.94 -39.56
N MET A 256 -3.98 46.51 -39.73
CA MET A 256 -3.28 47.25 -38.66
C MET A 256 -3.52 48.76 -38.69
N GLU A 257 -4.47 49.23 -39.51
CA GLU A 257 -4.83 50.65 -39.54
C GLU A 257 -5.65 51.01 -38.29
N ASN A 258 -5.26 52.10 -37.65
CA ASN A 258 -5.82 52.55 -36.37
C ASN A 258 -6.76 53.77 -36.52
N GLU A 259 -7.18 54.03 -37.75
CA GLU A 259 -8.14 55.06 -38.10
C GLU A 259 -9.06 54.54 -39.21
N TYR A 260 -10.31 54.98 -39.19
CA TYR A 260 -11.28 54.74 -40.23
C TYR A 260 -12.21 55.95 -40.40
N VAL A 261 -12.34 56.42 -41.64
CA VAL A 261 -13.26 57.52 -41.97
C VAL A 261 -14.59 56.97 -42.44
N TRP A 262 -15.65 57.28 -41.70
CA TRP A 262 -17.01 56.94 -42.07
C TRP A 262 -17.76 58.21 -42.53
N GLY A 263 -18.24 58.20 -43.76
CA GLY A 263 -19.10 59.23 -44.32
C GLY A 263 -20.51 58.74 -44.63
N ASP A 264 -21.35 59.69 -45.06
CA ASP A 264 -22.74 59.53 -45.44
C ASP A 264 -23.64 58.96 -44.33
N TYR A 265 -23.58 59.57 -43.14
CA TYR A 265 -24.48 59.23 -42.03
C TYR A 265 -25.94 59.44 -42.40
N SER A 266 -26.81 58.51 -42.01
CA SER A 266 -28.26 58.72 -42.07
C SER A 266 -28.72 59.53 -40.86
N ILE A 267 -29.82 60.27 -40.98
CA ILE A 267 -30.34 61.04 -39.84
C ILE A 267 -30.73 60.09 -38.71
N GLY A 268 -30.33 60.41 -37.48
CA GLY A 268 -30.57 59.59 -36.29
C GLY A 268 -29.30 58.98 -35.70
N ASN A 269 -29.51 58.09 -34.74
CA ASN A 269 -28.44 57.53 -33.91
C ASN A 269 -27.62 56.48 -34.67
N HIS A 270 -26.31 56.61 -34.55
CA HIS A 270 -25.30 55.76 -35.13
C HIS A 270 -24.32 55.27 -34.07
N SER A 271 -23.81 54.07 -34.28
CA SER A 271 -22.72 53.51 -33.48
C SER A 271 -21.56 53.06 -34.38
N PHE A 272 -20.35 53.39 -33.98
CA PHE A 272 -19.13 52.86 -34.58
C PHE A 272 -18.40 52.04 -33.53
N GLU A 273 -18.10 50.79 -33.83
CA GLU A 273 -17.52 49.85 -32.89
C GLU A 273 -16.20 49.32 -33.41
N VAL A 274 -15.22 49.17 -32.53
CA VAL A 274 -13.89 48.62 -32.87
C VAL A 274 -13.47 47.59 -31.83
N ARG A 275 -12.88 46.49 -32.30
CA ARG A 275 -12.15 45.52 -31.47
C ARG A 275 -10.83 45.14 -32.15
N ALA A 276 -9.88 44.66 -31.38
CA ALA A 276 -8.62 44.10 -31.86
C ALA A 276 -8.62 42.58 -31.66
N ARG A 277 -7.87 41.86 -32.47
CA ARG A 277 -7.54 40.45 -32.30
C ARG A 277 -6.01 40.30 -32.18
N ASP A 278 -5.56 39.47 -31.25
CA ASP A 278 -4.15 39.16 -31.04
C ASP A 278 -3.67 37.97 -31.88
N ASP A 279 -2.38 37.67 -31.75
CA ASP A 279 -1.68 36.57 -32.42
C ASP A 279 -2.07 35.18 -31.92
N GLU A 280 -2.88 35.09 -30.86
CA GLU A 280 -3.45 33.85 -30.33
C GLU A 280 -4.99 33.80 -30.44
N GLU A 281 -5.54 34.61 -31.34
CA GLU A 281 -6.96 34.63 -31.74
C GLU A 281 -7.96 35.09 -30.66
N LEU A 282 -7.52 35.69 -29.54
CA LEU A 282 -8.41 36.37 -28.60
C LEU A 282 -8.73 37.80 -29.04
N TYR A 283 -9.92 38.26 -28.66
CA TYR A 283 -10.44 39.57 -29.04
C TYR A 283 -10.51 40.54 -27.85
N SER A 284 -10.18 41.80 -28.11
CA SER A 284 -10.35 42.88 -27.15
C SER A 284 -11.81 43.10 -26.77
N GLN A 285 -12.02 43.76 -25.63
CA GLN A 285 -13.29 44.44 -25.38
C GLN A 285 -13.58 45.44 -26.51
N THR A 286 -14.85 45.55 -26.88
CA THR A 286 -15.29 46.43 -27.98
C THR A 286 -15.45 47.87 -27.49
N VAL A 287 -14.81 48.82 -28.16
CA VAL A 287 -15.04 50.26 -27.93
C VAL A 287 -16.12 50.78 -28.86
N VAL A 288 -17.04 51.58 -28.34
CA VAL A 288 -18.25 52.01 -29.08
C VAL A 288 -18.42 53.53 -29.05
N TRP A 289 -18.26 54.22 -30.17
CA TRP A 289 -18.69 55.61 -30.32
C TRP A 289 -20.18 55.66 -30.65
N ASN A 290 -20.96 56.46 -29.93
CA ASN A 290 -22.38 56.66 -30.22
C ASN A 290 -22.62 58.14 -30.55
N PHE A 291 -23.23 58.43 -31.71
CA PHE A 291 -23.47 59.78 -32.17
C PHE A 291 -24.80 59.87 -32.93
N GLU A 292 -25.39 61.06 -33.03
CA GLU A 292 -26.67 61.27 -33.72
C GLU A 292 -26.51 62.32 -34.82
N TYR A 293 -26.96 62.05 -36.05
CA TYR A 293 -26.88 63.01 -37.16
C TYR A 293 -28.23 63.74 -37.40
N ILE A 294 -28.30 65.09 -37.43
CA ILE A 294 -29.56 65.91 -37.48
C ILE A 294 -29.55 67.15 -38.45
N LEU A 295 -30.72 67.68 -38.91
CA LEU A 295 -30.98 68.87 -39.83
C LEU A 295 -32.37 69.59 -39.57
N ASN A 296 -32.68 70.85 -40.04
CA ASN A 296 -33.88 71.77 -39.76
C ASN A 296 -35.03 71.86 -40.85
N ASN A 297 -36.32 72.18 -40.53
CA ASN A 297 -37.50 71.28 -40.77
C ASN A 297 -38.89 71.69 -41.43
N ASN A 298 -39.65 70.74 -42.04
CA ASN A 298 -40.92 70.82 -42.85
C ASN A 298 -41.90 69.68 -42.52
N ALA A 299 -43.16 70.03 -42.20
CA ALA A 299 -44.24 69.11 -41.81
C ALA A 299 -44.07 67.64 -42.27
N PRO A 300 -43.87 66.71 -41.33
CA PRO A 300 -43.34 65.42 -41.64
C PRO A 300 -44.45 64.54 -42.22
N THR A 301 -44.09 63.52 -42.97
CA THR A 301 -45.07 62.58 -43.52
C THR A 301 -44.95 61.22 -42.86
N VAL A 302 -46.02 60.75 -42.21
CA VAL A 302 -46.06 59.45 -41.53
C VAL A 302 -46.69 58.40 -42.40
N THR A 303 -45.93 57.37 -42.71
CA THR A 303 -46.38 56.20 -43.46
C THR A 303 -46.22 54.97 -42.59
N LYS A 304 -47.22 54.08 -42.61
CA LYS A 304 -47.09 52.78 -41.95
C LYS A 304 -45.97 52.00 -42.62
N THR A 305 -45.02 51.51 -41.85
CA THR A 305 -43.94 50.67 -42.37
C THR A 305 -43.97 49.27 -41.81
N GLY A 306 -44.61 49.11 -40.65
CA GLY A 306 -44.72 47.82 -39.99
C GLY A 306 -45.66 47.91 -38.80
N GLY A 307 -45.94 46.77 -38.22
CA GLY A 307 -47.03 46.63 -37.26
C GLY A 307 -48.11 45.72 -37.81
N ILE A 308 -48.72 44.99 -36.91
CA ILE A 308 -49.69 43.95 -37.24
C ILE A 308 -50.95 44.57 -37.82
N GLU A 309 -51.39 43.98 -38.92
CA GLU A 309 -52.74 44.17 -39.45
C GLU A 309 -53.32 42.77 -39.68
N GLY A 310 -54.55 42.53 -39.22
CA GLY A 310 -55.14 41.19 -39.16
C GLY A 310 -54.74 40.40 -37.90
N ASP A 311 -54.89 39.07 -37.94
CA ASP A 311 -54.72 38.22 -36.76
C ASP A 311 -53.22 38.03 -36.39
N THR A 312 -52.87 38.08 -35.10
CA THR A 312 -51.51 37.94 -34.57
C THR A 312 -51.48 37.08 -33.31
N THR A 313 -50.34 36.42 -33.05
CA THR A 313 -50.08 35.72 -31.79
C THR A 313 -49.18 36.51 -30.82
N ARG A 314 -48.72 37.71 -31.22
CA ARG A 314 -47.68 38.46 -30.48
C ARG A 314 -48.32 39.30 -29.37
N TYR A 315 -48.07 38.98 -28.10
CA TYR A 315 -48.63 39.65 -26.90
C TYR A 315 -48.19 41.09 -26.68
N LEU A 316 -47.28 41.49 -27.55
CA LEU A 316 -46.90 42.84 -27.79
C LEU A 316 -46.61 42.99 -29.26
N ASN A 317 -46.97 44.13 -29.79
CA ASN A 317 -46.62 44.47 -31.15
C ASN A 317 -46.15 45.90 -31.20
N THR A 318 -45.02 46.05 -31.87
CA THR A 318 -44.45 47.33 -32.23
C THR A 318 -45.08 47.74 -33.53
N PHE A 319 -46.01 48.68 -33.46
CA PHE A 319 -46.47 49.39 -34.64
C PHE A 319 -45.32 50.30 -35.03
N THR A 320 -44.83 50.22 -36.26
CA THR A 320 -43.75 51.07 -36.76
C THR A 320 -44.30 51.84 -37.94
N TRP A 321 -44.18 53.14 -37.86
CA TRP A 321 -44.29 54.01 -39.00
C TRP A 321 -42.87 54.45 -39.37
N ILE A 322 -42.74 55.09 -40.52
CA ILE A 322 -41.68 56.05 -40.70
C ILE A 322 -42.37 57.37 -40.92
N GLY A 323 -41.93 58.35 -40.17
CA GLY A 323 -42.08 59.71 -40.60
C GLY A 323 -40.84 60.08 -41.41
N SER A 324 -41.01 60.72 -42.56
CA SER A 324 -39.92 61.45 -43.20
C SER A 324 -40.26 62.93 -43.18
N ASP A 325 -39.35 63.71 -42.64
CA ASP A 325 -39.32 65.14 -42.82
C ASP A 325 -38.32 65.45 -43.95
N SER A 326 -38.66 66.39 -44.81
CA SER A 326 -37.95 66.60 -46.09
C SER A 326 -36.77 67.57 -46.01
N ASP A 327 -36.66 68.31 -44.92
CA ASP A 327 -35.58 69.28 -44.66
C ASP A 327 -35.05 69.19 -43.23
N GLY A 328 -35.72 68.52 -42.29
CA GLY A 328 -35.09 68.16 -41.02
C GLY A 328 -35.48 66.76 -40.53
N SER A 329 -35.79 66.65 -39.24
CA SER A 329 -36.15 65.40 -38.57
C SER A 329 -37.58 65.45 -38.00
N ILE A 330 -37.93 64.53 -37.12
CA ILE A 330 -39.26 64.53 -36.51
C ILE A 330 -39.06 64.76 -35.01
N GLU A 331 -39.70 65.76 -34.38
CA GLU A 331 -39.60 66.11 -32.94
C GLU A 331 -40.25 65.05 -32.06
N ARG A 332 -41.38 64.50 -32.50
CA ARG A 332 -42.01 63.35 -31.87
C ARG A 332 -43.07 62.71 -32.73
N TYR A 333 -43.56 61.57 -32.31
CA TYR A 333 -44.78 60.96 -32.73
C TYR A 333 -45.71 60.86 -31.52
N GLU A 334 -46.99 60.76 -31.82
CA GLU A 334 -48.04 60.56 -30.84
C GLU A 334 -48.92 59.42 -31.32
N TYR A 335 -49.24 58.49 -30.43
CA TYR A 335 -50.14 57.39 -30.74
C TYR A 335 -51.37 57.39 -29.85
N ARG A 336 -52.39 56.64 -30.24
CA ARG A 336 -53.47 56.23 -29.34
C ARG A 336 -53.93 54.81 -29.64
N LYS A 337 -54.56 54.19 -28.64
CA LYS A 337 -55.10 52.83 -28.67
C LYS A 337 -56.61 52.89 -28.60
N ASP A 338 -57.30 52.13 -29.45
CA ASP A 338 -58.77 51.99 -29.47
C ASP A 338 -59.53 53.32 -29.38
N HIS A 339 -59.07 54.31 -30.16
CA HIS A 339 -59.63 55.66 -30.24
C HIS A 339 -59.61 56.48 -28.93
N GLY A 340 -58.75 56.11 -27.97
CA GLY A 340 -58.54 56.86 -26.72
C GLY A 340 -57.78 58.18 -26.88
N GLU A 341 -57.24 58.70 -25.77
CA GLU A 341 -56.44 59.93 -25.76
C GLU A 341 -55.10 59.75 -26.48
N TRP A 342 -54.60 60.82 -27.11
CA TRP A 342 -53.28 60.84 -27.75
C TRP A 342 -52.17 60.88 -26.72
N ILE A 343 -51.21 59.97 -26.86
CA ILE A 343 -50.06 59.79 -25.99
C ILE A 343 -48.80 60.05 -26.80
N ASN A 344 -48.03 61.04 -26.37
CA ASN A 344 -46.73 61.41 -26.93
C ASN A 344 -45.70 60.29 -26.68
N VAL A 345 -44.99 59.86 -27.73
CA VAL A 345 -43.91 58.86 -27.68
C VAL A 345 -42.53 59.38 -28.08
N GLY A 346 -42.34 60.70 -28.17
CA GLY A 346 -41.07 61.25 -28.67
C GLY A 346 -40.83 60.82 -30.12
N THR A 347 -39.62 60.91 -30.64
CA THR A 347 -39.29 60.59 -32.05
C THR A 347 -39.32 59.09 -32.37
N ASP A 348 -39.83 58.27 -31.44
CA ASP A 348 -40.10 56.87 -31.63
C ASP A 348 -41.05 56.71 -32.82
N SER A 349 -40.48 56.29 -33.95
CA SER A 349 -41.24 55.95 -35.14
C SER A 349 -41.95 54.60 -34.97
N SER A 350 -42.01 54.11 -33.73
CA SER A 350 -42.72 52.90 -33.40
C SER A 350 -43.21 52.92 -31.97
N TYR A 351 -44.31 52.25 -31.70
CA TYR A 351 -44.77 52.05 -30.34
C TYR A 351 -45.17 50.61 -30.14
N THR A 352 -44.58 50.04 -29.10
CA THR A 352 -44.89 48.68 -28.68
C THR A 352 -46.06 48.72 -27.71
N TRP A 353 -47.24 48.40 -28.22
CA TRP A 353 -48.38 48.11 -27.36
C TRP A 353 -48.20 46.71 -26.80
N ARG A 354 -48.07 46.60 -25.47
CA ARG A 354 -47.98 45.33 -24.74
C ARG A 354 -49.29 45.04 -24.01
N GLY A 355 -49.63 43.76 -23.89
CA GLY A 355 -50.68 43.29 -22.98
C GLY A 355 -52.10 43.71 -23.39
N TYR A 356 -52.37 43.83 -24.69
CA TYR A 356 -53.75 43.90 -25.16
C TYR A 356 -54.44 42.56 -24.91
N SER A 357 -55.69 42.61 -24.46
CA SER A 357 -56.51 41.43 -24.20
C SER A 357 -56.81 40.68 -25.51
N GLU A 358 -57.16 39.40 -25.44
CA GLU A 358 -57.59 38.64 -26.62
C GLU A 358 -58.76 39.34 -27.35
N GLY A 359 -58.72 39.40 -28.69
CA GLY A 359 -59.74 40.07 -29.52
C GLY A 359 -59.20 41.17 -30.43
N ASN A 360 -60.09 41.99 -30.99
CA ASN A 360 -59.78 43.01 -32.01
C ASN A 360 -59.32 44.34 -31.39
N HIS A 361 -58.31 44.97 -32.00
CA HIS A 361 -57.66 46.19 -31.53
C HIS A 361 -57.30 47.12 -32.68
N VAL A 362 -57.27 48.42 -32.39
CA VAL A 362 -56.89 49.48 -33.35
C VAL A 362 -55.80 50.37 -32.76
N PHE A 363 -54.77 50.66 -33.55
CA PHE A 363 -53.64 51.50 -33.16
C PHE A 363 -53.43 52.65 -34.15
N GLU A 364 -53.36 53.88 -33.68
CA GLU A 364 -53.33 55.09 -34.53
C GLU A 364 -52.16 56.00 -34.19
N VAL A 365 -51.51 56.61 -35.19
CA VAL A 365 -50.28 57.41 -34.98
C VAL A 365 -50.17 58.62 -35.91
N ARG A 366 -49.60 59.72 -35.40
CA ARG A 366 -49.15 60.92 -36.13
C ARG A 366 -47.75 61.35 -35.66
N ALA A 367 -47.03 62.14 -36.46
CA ALA A 367 -45.76 62.80 -36.13
C ALA A 367 -45.98 64.28 -35.85
N LEU A 368 -45.06 64.90 -35.13
CA LEU A 368 -44.75 66.30 -34.96
C LEU A 368 -43.27 66.47 -35.29
N ASP A 369 -42.90 67.46 -36.06
CA ASP A 369 -41.52 67.63 -36.48
C ASP A 369 -40.69 68.61 -35.64
N ASP A 370 -39.34 68.61 -35.73
CA ASP A 370 -38.46 69.57 -35.03
C ASP A 370 -38.67 71.04 -35.42
N GLY A 371 -39.50 71.30 -36.42
CA GLY A 371 -40.08 72.62 -36.74
C GLY A 371 -41.43 72.91 -36.08
N GLY A 372 -42.03 71.96 -35.35
CA GLY A 372 -43.30 72.05 -34.65
C GLY A 372 -44.57 71.78 -35.49
N ALA A 373 -44.49 71.13 -36.66
CA ALA A 373 -45.64 70.77 -37.51
C ALA A 373 -46.03 69.27 -37.47
N TYR A 374 -47.34 68.96 -37.45
CA TYR A 374 -47.84 67.58 -37.36
C TYR A 374 -48.14 66.93 -38.74
N SER A 375 -47.93 65.61 -38.85
CA SER A 375 -48.27 64.79 -40.03
C SER A 375 -49.74 64.38 -40.12
N GLN A 376 -50.08 63.65 -41.19
CA GLN A 376 -51.27 62.79 -41.27
C GLN A 376 -51.28 61.65 -40.24
N ILE A 377 -52.48 61.12 -39.90
CA ILE A 377 -52.64 59.95 -39.03
C ILE A 377 -52.65 58.64 -39.84
N VAL A 378 -51.94 57.64 -39.35
CA VAL A 378 -51.95 56.26 -39.87
C VAL A 378 -52.56 55.28 -38.86
N ILE A 379 -53.34 54.30 -39.31
CA ILE A 379 -54.21 53.45 -38.46
C ILE A 379 -54.04 51.94 -38.72
N TRP A 380 -53.48 51.16 -37.82
CA TRP A 380 -53.43 49.69 -37.89
C TRP A 380 -54.64 49.04 -37.21
N SER A 381 -55.10 47.89 -37.72
CA SER A 381 -56.20 47.12 -37.13
C SER A 381 -55.86 45.64 -37.11
N PHE A 382 -55.93 44.99 -35.94
CA PHE A 382 -55.46 43.62 -35.73
C PHE A 382 -56.30 42.84 -34.71
N THR A 383 -56.16 41.52 -34.69
CA THR A 383 -56.76 40.62 -33.68
C THR A 383 -55.66 39.86 -32.96
N TYR A 384 -55.67 39.76 -31.63
CA TYR A 384 -54.60 39.11 -30.86
C TYR A 384 -54.97 37.78 -30.19
N SER A 385 -54.04 36.80 -30.21
CA SER A 385 -54.00 35.46 -29.55
C SER A 385 -52.57 35.17 -29.01
N TYR A 386 -52.23 34.21 -28.12
CA TYR A 386 -50.85 34.12 -27.54
C TYR A 386 -49.80 33.35 -28.41
N ALA A 387 -48.50 33.66 -28.25
CA ALA A 387 -47.37 33.03 -28.95
C ALA A 387 -46.78 31.86 -28.15
N ASN A 388 -46.64 30.72 -28.82
CA ASN A 388 -46.21 29.44 -28.26
C ASN A 388 -44.83 29.50 -27.60
N GLN A 389 -44.73 29.10 -26.33
CA GLN A 389 -43.49 28.89 -25.60
C GLN A 389 -43.11 27.41 -25.68
N PRO A 390 -41.85 27.08 -26.01
CA PRO A 390 -41.43 25.69 -26.01
C PRO A 390 -41.56 25.07 -24.61
N PRO A 391 -41.87 23.78 -24.53
CA PRO A 391 -41.94 23.09 -23.25
C PRO A 391 -40.55 23.01 -22.61
N ILE A 392 -40.49 22.85 -21.29
CA ILE A 392 -39.26 22.64 -20.51
C ILE A 392 -39.23 21.19 -20.02
N ILE A 393 -38.08 20.51 -20.15
CA ILE A 393 -37.84 19.18 -19.57
C ILE A 393 -37.07 19.31 -18.25
N THR A 394 -37.48 18.54 -17.24
CA THR A 394 -36.74 18.36 -15.98
C THR A 394 -36.38 16.88 -15.81
N LYS A 395 -35.10 16.58 -15.57
CA LYS A 395 -34.65 15.23 -15.21
C LYS A 395 -35.21 14.85 -13.83
N ILE A 396 -35.84 13.69 -13.72
CA ILE A 396 -36.38 13.17 -12.44
C ILE A 396 -35.57 11.98 -11.93
N GLY A 397 -35.12 11.11 -12.83
CA GLY A 397 -34.33 9.92 -12.47
C GLY A 397 -33.63 9.31 -13.67
N GLY A 398 -32.69 8.41 -13.39
CA GLY A 398 -31.75 7.82 -14.34
C GLY A 398 -30.33 7.93 -13.81
N LEU A 399 -29.56 6.85 -13.93
CA LEU A 399 -28.17 6.81 -13.46
C LEU A 399 -27.26 7.56 -14.43
N GLU A 400 -26.23 8.24 -13.92
CA GLU A 400 -25.19 8.96 -14.68
C GLU A 400 -23.81 8.62 -14.11
N GLY A 401 -22.75 8.74 -14.90
CA GLY A 401 -21.40 8.29 -14.52
C GLY A 401 -21.18 6.79 -14.78
N ASN A 402 -20.34 6.13 -13.99
CA ASN A 402 -20.07 4.69 -14.17
C ASN A 402 -21.21 3.86 -13.58
N ILE A 403 -21.73 2.91 -14.35
CA ILE A 403 -22.82 2.00 -13.95
C ILE A 403 -22.50 0.55 -14.34
N ASP A 404 -23.00 -0.39 -13.55
CA ASP A 404 -22.79 -1.84 -13.67
C ASP A 404 -24.06 -2.63 -14.02
N VAL A 405 -25.19 -1.94 -14.10
CA VAL A 405 -26.47 -2.51 -14.51
C VAL A 405 -26.63 -2.47 -16.03
N PRO A 406 -27.04 -3.57 -16.69
CA PRO A 406 -27.30 -3.61 -18.14
C PRO A 406 -28.62 -2.93 -18.53
N SER A 407 -29.28 -2.26 -17.59
CA SER A 407 -30.49 -1.48 -17.85
C SER A 407 -30.56 -0.23 -16.99
N ASN A 408 -30.92 0.90 -17.60
CA ASN A 408 -31.08 2.18 -16.94
C ASN A 408 -32.47 2.74 -17.22
N SER A 409 -33.16 3.18 -16.17
CA SER A 409 -34.52 3.73 -16.25
C SER A 409 -34.48 5.24 -16.13
N PHE A 410 -34.64 5.92 -17.25
CA PHE A 410 -34.71 7.37 -17.33
C PHE A 410 -36.14 7.82 -17.08
N SER A 411 -36.31 8.86 -16.28
CA SER A 411 -37.61 9.51 -16.08
C SER A 411 -37.45 11.02 -16.08
N TRP A 412 -38.45 11.68 -16.64
CA TRP A 412 -38.48 13.12 -16.82
C TRP A 412 -39.89 13.64 -16.64
N THR A 413 -40.01 14.92 -16.36
CA THR A 413 -41.27 15.64 -16.53
C THR A 413 -41.07 16.72 -17.56
N GLY A 414 -42.17 17.13 -18.19
CA GLY A 414 -42.18 18.33 -19.00
C GLY A 414 -43.34 19.22 -18.61
N SER A 415 -43.13 20.53 -18.70
CA SER A 415 -44.17 21.54 -18.53
C SER A 415 -44.16 22.49 -19.71
N ASP A 416 -45.34 22.86 -20.16
CA ASP A 416 -45.55 23.91 -21.14
C ASP A 416 -46.35 25.03 -20.45
N SER A 417 -45.83 26.24 -20.49
CA SER A 417 -46.38 27.40 -19.80
C SER A 417 -47.54 28.06 -20.55
N ASP A 418 -47.71 27.82 -21.85
CA ASP A 418 -48.75 28.47 -22.66
C ASP A 418 -49.52 27.52 -23.60
N GLY A 419 -49.21 26.23 -23.54
CA GLY A 419 -49.88 25.16 -24.25
C GLY A 419 -49.90 23.85 -23.46
N THR A 420 -49.85 22.74 -24.20
CA THR A 420 -49.70 21.39 -23.66
C THR A 420 -48.63 20.66 -24.42
N ILE A 421 -47.89 19.77 -23.75
CA ILE A 421 -46.95 18.89 -24.45
C ILE A 421 -47.75 17.97 -25.38
N ALA A 422 -47.41 17.96 -26.66
CA ALA A 422 -47.98 17.05 -27.64
C ALA A 422 -47.28 15.70 -27.64
N ARG A 423 -45.95 15.68 -27.45
CA ARG A 423 -45.15 14.46 -27.31
C ARG A 423 -43.76 14.72 -26.73
N TYR A 424 -43.09 13.65 -26.31
CA TYR A 424 -41.66 13.56 -26.05
C TYR A 424 -41.00 12.76 -27.16
N GLU A 425 -39.74 13.07 -27.42
CA GLU A 425 -38.86 12.30 -28.30
C GLU A 425 -37.59 11.97 -27.52
N TYR A 426 -37.02 10.79 -27.74
CA TYR A 426 -35.73 10.42 -27.17
C TYR A 426 -34.73 9.95 -28.24
N SER A 427 -33.44 10.06 -27.94
CA SER A 427 -32.32 9.59 -28.76
C SER A 427 -31.30 8.87 -27.88
N ARG A 428 -30.63 7.87 -28.45
CA ARG A 428 -29.61 7.03 -27.81
C ARG A 428 -28.33 7.12 -28.63
N ASP A 429 -27.20 7.40 -27.99
CA ASP A 429 -25.86 7.44 -28.59
C ASP A 429 -25.77 8.25 -29.89
N GLY A 430 -26.48 9.38 -29.94
CA GLY A 430 -26.53 10.24 -31.12
C GLY A 430 -27.32 9.69 -32.32
N GLY A 431 -28.10 8.62 -32.13
CA GLY A 431 -29.00 8.07 -33.14
C GLY A 431 -30.24 8.93 -33.43
N ASP A 432 -31.10 8.46 -34.34
CA ASP A 432 -32.32 9.15 -34.73
C ASP A 432 -33.27 9.40 -33.55
N TRP A 433 -34.00 10.52 -33.59
CA TRP A 433 -35.03 10.84 -32.60
C TRP A 433 -36.28 9.96 -32.77
N ILE A 434 -36.71 9.32 -31.69
CA ILE A 434 -37.86 8.42 -31.65
C ILE A 434 -39.03 9.10 -30.93
N ASP A 435 -40.18 9.21 -31.59
CA ASP A 435 -41.44 9.69 -31.00
C ASP A 435 -41.92 8.74 -29.90
N PHE A 436 -42.14 9.29 -28.70
CA PHE A 436 -42.53 8.57 -27.51
C PHE A 436 -43.86 9.06 -26.91
N GLY A 437 -44.65 9.82 -27.67
CA GLY A 437 -45.94 10.34 -27.22
C GLY A 437 -45.82 11.08 -25.90
N LEU A 438 -46.75 10.90 -24.95
CA LEU A 438 -46.69 11.56 -23.64
C LEU A 438 -45.98 10.72 -22.55
N GLY A 439 -45.16 9.75 -22.95
CA GLY A 439 -44.40 8.93 -22.02
C GLY A 439 -43.33 9.73 -21.27
N THR A 440 -43.28 9.59 -19.95
CA THR A 440 -42.35 10.32 -19.06
C THR A 440 -41.28 9.43 -18.43
N GLY A 441 -41.16 8.20 -18.92
CA GLY A 441 -40.13 7.28 -18.47
C GLY A 441 -39.83 6.23 -19.52
N TYR A 442 -38.55 5.92 -19.67
CA TYR A 442 -38.04 4.95 -20.62
C TYR A 442 -36.92 4.13 -19.98
N THR A 443 -37.06 2.82 -20.03
CA THR A 443 -35.99 1.89 -19.63
C THR A 443 -35.25 1.45 -20.87
N TRP A 444 -33.96 1.78 -20.92
CA TRP A 444 -33.07 1.23 -21.93
C TRP A 444 -32.37 0.01 -21.31
N SER A 445 -32.58 -1.15 -21.90
CA SER A 445 -31.89 -2.40 -21.54
C SER A 445 -30.94 -2.83 -22.66
N ASP A 446 -29.96 -3.66 -22.30
CA ASP A 446 -29.07 -4.37 -23.21
C ASP A 446 -28.17 -3.44 -24.05
N TYR A 447 -27.73 -2.32 -23.49
CA TYR A 447 -26.65 -1.52 -24.08
C TYR A 447 -25.30 -2.26 -23.93
N PRO A 448 -24.43 -2.25 -24.95
CA PRO A 448 -23.13 -2.92 -24.92
C PRO A 448 -22.17 -2.22 -23.95
N GLU A 449 -21.05 -2.83 -23.58
CA GLU A 449 -20.04 -2.16 -22.75
C GLU A 449 -19.49 -0.89 -23.43
N GLY A 450 -19.32 0.18 -22.67
CA GLY A 450 -18.76 1.44 -23.15
C GLY A 450 -19.52 2.69 -22.69
N ILE A 451 -19.22 3.80 -23.36
CA ILE A 451 -19.79 5.11 -23.06
C ILE A 451 -21.12 5.27 -23.81
N HIS A 452 -22.14 5.71 -23.10
CA HIS A 452 -23.48 5.92 -23.60
C HIS A 452 -24.04 7.31 -23.27
N SER A 453 -24.96 7.75 -24.12
CA SER A 453 -25.77 8.96 -23.91
C SER A 453 -27.24 8.71 -24.20
N PHE A 454 -28.12 9.16 -23.31
CA PHE A 454 -29.57 9.17 -23.50
C PHE A 454 -30.06 10.61 -23.50
N LYS A 455 -30.80 11.01 -24.54
CA LYS A 455 -31.28 12.38 -24.72
C LYS A 455 -32.80 12.40 -24.83
N VAL A 456 -33.45 13.41 -24.23
CA VAL A 456 -34.89 13.62 -24.33
C VAL A 456 -35.20 15.08 -24.68
N ARG A 457 -36.19 15.29 -25.55
CA ARG A 457 -36.81 16.60 -25.81
C ARG A 457 -38.33 16.49 -25.89
N ALA A 458 -39.06 17.52 -25.47
CA ALA A 458 -40.52 17.61 -25.64
C ALA A 458 -40.86 18.42 -26.89
N ARG A 459 -42.03 18.16 -27.47
CA ARG A 459 -42.70 18.99 -28.46
C ARG A 459 -44.10 19.35 -28.00
N ASP A 460 -44.49 20.61 -28.08
CA ASP A 460 -45.83 21.07 -27.69
C ASP A 460 -46.91 20.95 -28.78
N ASP A 461 -48.15 21.32 -28.42
CA ASP A 461 -49.37 21.28 -29.25
C ASP A 461 -49.36 22.27 -30.41
N ARG A 462 -48.44 23.23 -30.43
CA ARG A 462 -48.25 24.18 -31.53
C ARG A 462 -46.93 23.97 -32.27
N GLY A 463 -46.17 22.97 -31.87
CA GLY A 463 -45.07 22.35 -32.58
C GLY A 463 -43.65 22.78 -32.25
N ALA A 464 -43.41 23.55 -31.17
CA ALA A 464 -42.06 23.91 -30.73
C ALA A 464 -41.43 22.82 -29.86
N TYR A 465 -40.09 22.75 -29.83
CA TYR A 465 -39.31 21.75 -29.11
C TYR A 465 -38.56 22.34 -27.91
N SER A 466 -38.45 21.58 -26.82
CA SER A 466 -37.61 21.92 -25.67
C SER A 466 -36.11 21.81 -25.97
N ASP A 467 -35.29 22.37 -25.08
CA ASP A 467 -33.88 21.98 -24.95
C ASP A 467 -33.75 20.48 -24.59
N GLU A 468 -32.59 19.89 -24.91
CA GLU A 468 -32.29 18.48 -24.66
C GLU A 468 -31.89 18.23 -23.20
N ALA A 469 -32.56 17.30 -22.52
CA ALA A 469 -32.04 16.71 -21.29
C ALA A 469 -31.13 15.52 -21.64
N VAL A 470 -29.86 15.57 -21.21
CA VAL A 470 -28.83 14.59 -21.58
C VAL A 470 -28.34 13.83 -20.34
N TRP A 471 -28.50 12.50 -20.32
CA TRP A 471 -27.84 11.61 -19.35
C TRP A 471 -26.61 10.99 -20.00
N SER A 472 -25.46 11.05 -19.32
CA SER A 472 -24.20 10.44 -19.76
C SER A 472 -23.74 9.38 -18.76
N PHE A 473 -23.46 8.17 -19.25
CA PHE A 473 -23.01 7.06 -18.40
C PHE A 473 -22.04 6.14 -19.12
N THR A 474 -21.16 5.47 -18.38
CA THR A 474 -20.28 4.41 -18.87
C THR A 474 -20.79 3.10 -18.29
N TYR A 475 -21.22 2.18 -19.14
CA TYR A 475 -21.55 0.82 -18.73
C TYR A 475 -20.31 -0.05 -18.83
N SER A 476 -19.88 -0.61 -17.70
CA SER A 476 -18.89 -1.68 -17.64
C SER A 476 -19.57 -2.95 -17.17
N ILE A 477 -19.29 -4.08 -17.81
CA ILE A 477 -19.70 -5.36 -17.25
C ILE A 477 -18.75 -5.60 -16.08
N PRO A 478 -19.23 -5.83 -14.84
CA PRO A 478 -18.35 -6.24 -13.75
C PRO A 478 -17.49 -7.41 -14.21
N PRO A 479 -16.25 -7.57 -13.69
CA PRO A 479 -15.52 -8.80 -13.87
C PRO A 479 -16.49 -9.96 -13.64
N GLN A 480 -16.63 -10.85 -14.63
CA GLN A 480 -17.47 -12.02 -14.39
C GLN A 480 -16.83 -12.72 -13.20
N GLU A 481 -17.54 -12.74 -12.07
CA GLU A 481 -17.12 -13.37 -10.81
C GLU A 481 -17.16 -14.90 -10.96
N MET A 482 -16.61 -15.39 -12.06
CA MET A 482 -16.54 -16.78 -12.43
C MET A 482 -15.25 -17.34 -11.87
N GLY A 483 -15.42 -18.31 -11.00
CA GLY A 483 -14.32 -18.95 -10.33
C GLY A 483 -14.09 -18.40 -8.93
N ALA A 484 -13.94 -19.32 -7.97
CA ALA A 484 -13.62 -18.99 -6.59
C ALA A 484 -12.69 -20.03 -5.97
N PHE A 485 -12.00 -19.61 -4.91
CA PHE A 485 -11.34 -20.50 -3.96
C PHE A 485 -12.31 -20.83 -2.83
N LYS A 486 -12.36 -22.11 -2.44
CA LYS A 486 -13.08 -22.58 -1.26
C LYS A 486 -12.14 -22.49 -0.05
N VAL A 487 -12.58 -21.80 0.99
CA VAL A 487 -11.77 -21.47 2.17
C VAL A 487 -12.46 -22.02 3.41
N VAL A 488 -11.75 -22.79 4.23
CA VAL A 488 -12.23 -23.22 5.54
C VAL A 488 -11.85 -22.19 6.60
N ASN A 489 -12.78 -21.90 7.50
CA ASN A 489 -12.56 -21.01 8.65
C ASN A 489 -12.34 -21.85 9.92
N SER A 490 -11.51 -21.34 10.82
CA SER A 490 -11.27 -21.91 12.15
C SER A 490 -12.30 -21.51 13.19
N TRP A 491 -13.34 -20.75 12.85
CA TRP A 491 -14.48 -20.42 13.73
C TRP A 491 -15.59 -21.48 13.74
N GLY A 492 -15.34 -22.65 13.13
CA GLY A 492 -16.32 -23.74 13.09
C GLY A 492 -17.55 -23.42 12.24
N VAL A 493 -18.58 -24.24 12.44
CA VAL A 493 -19.91 -24.02 11.87
C VAL A 493 -20.73 -23.15 12.82
N GLY A 494 -21.15 -21.96 12.40
CA GLY A 494 -21.55 -20.92 13.36
C GLY A 494 -22.38 -19.76 12.84
N GLY A 495 -22.43 -18.68 13.64
CA GLY A 495 -23.22 -17.48 13.35
C GLY A 495 -22.53 -16.46 12.44
N TRP A 496 -21.27 -16.71 12.07
CA TRP A 496 -20.46 -15.84 11.21
C TRP A 496 -20.74 -16.05 9.71
N GLU A 497 -21.43 -17.13 9.36
CA GLU A 497 -21.76 -17.57 7.99
C GLU A 497 -23.29 -17.61 7.77
N ASN A 498 -23.73 -17.60 6.52
CA ASN A 498 -25.13 -17.68 6.09
C ASN A 498 -25.54 -19.11 5.70
N VAL A 499 -24.60 -19.90 5.17
CA VAL A 499 -24.69 -21.33 4.88
C VAL A 499 -23.85 -22.05 5.93
N PRO A 500 -24.47 -22.73 6.92
CA PRO A 500 -23.74 -23.28 8.06
C PRO A 500 -22.96 -24.55 7.69
N ASP A 501 -21.81 -24.40 7.05
CA ASP A 501 -20.93 -25.49 6.63
C ASP A 501 -19.44 -25.31 6.97
N GLY A 502 -19.06 -24.15 7.52
CA GLY A 502 -17.71 -23.82 7.95
C GLY A 502 -16.81 -23.27 6.85
N PHE A 503 -17.37 -23.02 5.67
CA PHE A 503 -16.64 -22.58 4.49
C PHE A 503 -17.17 -21.26 3.96
N LEU A 504 -16.28 -20.54 3.28
CA LEU A 504 -16.63 -19.41 2.44
C LEU A 504 -15.93 -19.55 1.09
N TYR A 505 -16.36 -18.74 0.13
CA TYR A 505 -15.78 -18.66 -1.20
C TYR A 505 -15.23 -17.27 -1.45
N ILE A 506 -13.97 -17.16 -1.85
CA ILE A 506 -13.40 -15.88 -2.32
C ILE A 506 -13.23 -15.97 -3.83
N THR A 507 -13.86 -15.07 -4.57
CA THR A 507 -13.78 -15.08 -6.04
C THR A 507 -12.37 -14.73 -6.50
N TYR A 508 -11.99 -15.19 -7.70
CA TYR A 508 -10.64 -14.88 -8.24
C TYR A 508 -10.41 -13.38 -8.40
N GLU A 509 -11.45 -12.63 -8.74
CA GLU A 509 -11.37 -11.17 -8.89
C GLU A 509 -11.21 -10.49 -7.53
N ALA A 510 -11.96 -10.92 -6.51
CA ALA A 510 -11.79 -10.40 -5.14
C ALA A 510 -10.40 -10.71 -4.57
N MET A 511 -9.82 -11.88 -4.87
CA MET A 511 -8.46 -12.21 -4.47
C MET A 511 -7.42 -11.26 -5.09
N LYS A 512 -7.58 -10.94 -6.39
CA LYS A 512 -6.68 -10.04 -7.12
C LYS A 512 -6.83 -8.59 -6.69
N GLU A 513 -8.06 -8.10 -6.59
CA GLU A 513 -8.37 -6.71 -6.21
C GLU A 513 -7.83 -6.39 -4.81
N ASN A 514 -7.95 -7.33 -3.87
CA ASN A 514 -7.51 -7.16 -2.50
C ASN A 514 -6.11 -7.72 -2.22
N GLN A 515 -5.39 -8.14 -3.26
CA GLN A 515 -4.01 -8.62 -3.17
C GLN A 515 -3.81 -9.75 -2.14
N VAL A 516 -4.77 -10.66 -2.00
CA VAL A 516 -4.81 -11.64 -0.89
C VAL A 516 -3.51 -12.45 -0.78
N ARG A 517 -3.02 -12.64 0.46
CA ARG A 517 -1.72 -13.22 0.76
C ARG A 517 -1.84 -14.69 1.08
N CYS A 518 -1.04 -15.49 0.38
CA CYS A 518 -1.09 -16.93 0.40
C CYS A 518 0.26 -17.50 0.85
N PHE A 519 0.21 -18.52 1.70
CA PHE A 519 1.39 -19.17 2.28
C PHE A 519 1.24 -20.68 2.17
N THR A 520 2.33 -21.37 1.86
CA THR A 520 2.36 -22.84 1.93
C THR A 520 3.61 -23.32 2.64
N ILE A 521 3.43 -24.42 3.36
CA ILE A 521 4.48 -25.19 4.00
C ILE A 521 4.59 -26.54 3.29
N ASP A 522 5.83 -27.04 3.13
CA ASP A 522 6.05 -28.32 2.45
C ASP A 522 5.69 -29.51 3.36
N PRO A 523 5.04 -30.56 2.84
CA PRO A 523 4.90 -31.81 3.56
C PRO A 523 6.25 -32.52 3.71
N ARG A 524 6.37 -33.38 4.73
CA ARG A 524 7.53 -34.26 4.91
C ARG A 524 7.13 -35.73 4.78
N ASP A 525 6.78 -36.09 3.54
CA ASP A 525 6.26 -37.43 3.23
C ASP A 525 7.21 -38.55 3.68
N ASN A 526 6.64 -39.66 4.16
CA ASN A 526 7.35 -40.86 4.59
C ASN A 526 8.45 -40.63 5.66
N TYR A 527 8.30 -39.61 6.50
CA TYR A 527 9.28 -39.30 7.53
C TYR A 527 9.11 -40.11 8.82
N GLU A 528 10.23 -40.59 9.36
CA GLU A 528 10.32 -41.19 10.69
C GLU A 528 11.65 -40.78 11.37
N PRO A 529 11.62 -40.32 12.63
CA PRO A 529 12.83 -40.00 13.38
C PRO A 529 13.80 -41.18 13.51
N ARG A 530 15.09 -40.88 13.58
CA ARG A 530 16.17 -41.86 13.79
C ARG A 530 16.94 -41.62 15.07
N ALA A 531 16.95 -40.38 15.56
CA ALA A 531 17.52 -40.02 16.84
C ALA A 531 16.69 -38.91 17.48
N ILE A 532 16.41 -39.04 18.78
CA ILE A 532 15.74 -38.00 19.57
C ILE A 532 16.61 -37.68 20.79
N ALA A 533 16.57 -36.41 21.20
CA ALA A 533 17.03 -35.97 22.50
C ALA A 533 15.83 -35.98 23.46
N VAL A 534 16.01 -36.54 24.64
CA VAL A 534 15.03 -36.53 25.72
C VAL A 534 15.63 -35.82 26.91
N PHE A 535 14.99 -34.76 27.38
CA PHE A 535 15.53 -33.91 28.42
C PHE A 535 14.45 -33.34 29.33
N GLU A 536 14.83 -32.95 30.53
CA GLU A 536 13.94 -32.37 31.53
C GLU A 536 14.65 -31.17 32.15
N ILE A 537 13.99 -30.02 32.12
CA ILE A 537 14.50 -28.76 32.68
C ILE A 537 13.53 -28.35 33.78
N SER A 538 14.07 -28.03 34.95
CA SER A 538 13.32 -27.38 36.02
C SER A 538 13.73 -25.92 36.05
N HIS A 539 12.87 -25.02 35.59
CA HIS A 539 13.04 -23.57 35.72
C HIS A 539 11.66 -22.94 35.94
N GLY A 540 11.58 -21.91 36.77
CA GLY A 540 10.32 -21.21 37.04
C GLY A 540 9.82 -20.36 35.86
N ILE A 541 10.72 -20.06 34.91
CA ILE A 541 10.54 -19.08 33.82
C ILE A 541 11.21 -19.64 32.57
N ARG A 542 10.45 -20.28 31.68
CA ARG A 542 10.97 -21.13 30.60
C ARG A 542 11.59 -20.34 29.46
N ASP A 543 11.12 -19.13 29.20
CA ASP A 543 11.69 -18.19 28.23
C ASP A 543 12.99 -17.53 28.72
N ASP A 544 13.42 -17.70 29.97
CA ASP A 544 14.81 -17.36 30.34
C ASP A 544 15.83 -18.37 29.83
N CYS A 545 15.38 -19.57 29.46
CA CYS A 545 16.25 -20.67 29.12
C CYS A 545 16.38 -20.85 27.61
N GLU A 546 17.58 -20.81 27.04
CA GLU A 546 17.81 -21.22 25.64
C GLU A 546 18.40 -22.62 25.61
N ILE A 547 17.71 -23.58 24.97
CA ILE A 547 18.08 -24.99 25.01
C ILE A 547 18.64 -25.42 23.66
N THR A 548 19.85 -25.94 23.67
CA THR A 548 20.52 -26.42 22.45
C THR A 548 21.12 -27.80 22.64
N ILE A 549 20.86 -28.68 21.68
CA ILE A 549 21.44 -30.03 21.61
C ILE A 549 22.51 -30.01 20.53
N GLY A 550 23.69 -30.58 20.80
CA GLY A 550 24.75 -30.62 19.81
C GLY A 550 25.69 -31.80 19.90
N VAL A 551 26.56 -31.87 18.90
CA VAL A 551 27.59 -32.89 18.67
C VAL A 551 28.95 -32.20 18.68
N GLY A 552 29.93 -32.79 19.36
CA GLY A 552 31.29 -32.28 19.52
C GLY A 552 31.49 -31.44 20.79
N ASN A 553 32.40 -30.48 20.72
CA ASN A 553 32.75 -29.63 21.86
C ASN A 553 31.62 -28.59 22.11
N PRO A 554 31.02 -28.49 23.31
CA PRO A 554 29.95 -27.52 23.59
C PRO A 554 30.33 -26.05 23.35
N SER A 555 31.62 -25.70 23.45
CA SER A 555 32.13 -24.35 23.18
C SER A 555 32.41 -24.09 21.69
N SER A 556 32.48 -25.14 20.88
CA SER A 556 32.69 -25.07 19.43
C SER A 556 32.09 -26.32 18.79
N PRO A 557 30.75 -26.37 18.68
CA PRO A 557 30.04 -27.56 18.25
C PRO A 557 30.27 -27.86 16.77
N ILE A 558 30.29 -29.14 16.43
CA ILE A 558 30.39 -29.62 15.05
C ILE A 558 29.04 -29.43 14.35
N ARG A 559 27.97 -29.80 15.06
CA ARG A 559 26.56 -29.65 14.64
C ARG A 559 25.73 -29.36 15.88
N GLU A 560 24.76 -28.49 15.76
CA GLU A 560 23.81 -28.23 16.84
C GLU A 560 22.41 -27.90 16.31
N LYS A 561 21.43 -28.05 17.19
CA LYS A 561 20.03 -27.72 16.96
C LYS A 561 19.48 -27.06 18.23
N ARG A 562 19.01 -25.83 18.09
CA ARG A 562 18.25 -25.13 19.13
C ARG A 562 16.81 -25.64 19.16
N PHE A 563 16.29 -25.88 20.36
CA PHE A 563 14.96 -26.43 20.62
C PHE A 563 13.86 -25.40 20.36
N ASP A 564 14.02 -24.23 20.96
CA ASP A 564 13.10 -23.09 20.95
C ASP A 564 13.64 -21.97 20.07
N ASP A 565 14.05 -22.32 18.85
CA ASP A 565 14.62 -21.38 17.88
C ASP A 565 13.54 -20.57 17.16
N TYR A 566 12.61 -19.99 17.91
CA TYR A 566 11.51 -19.15 17.44
C TYR A 566 11.47 -17.88 18.30
N SER A 567 10.95 -16.80 17.73
CA SER A 567 11.16 -15.45 18.26
C SER A 567 10.30 -15.17 19.49
N TYR A 568 9.10 -15.74 19.51
CA TYR A 568 8.17 -15.67 20.64
C TYR A 568 8.05 -17.06 21.24
N ARG A 569 8.41 -17.20 22.51
CA ARG A 569 8.47 -18.52 23.16
C ARG A 569 7.21 -18.77 23.98
N GLY A 570 7.21 -19.75 24.86
CA GLY A 570 6.04 -19.98 25.72
C GLY A 570 5.86 -18.95 26.84
N GLY A 571 6.58 -17.82 26.85
CA GLY A 571 6.52 -16.80 27.90
C GLY A 571 7.04 -17.22 29.28
N GLN A 572 6.83 -16.35 30.26
CA GLN A 572 7.39 -16.42 31.62
C GLN A 572 6.68 -17.42 32.57
N TYR A 573 6.55 -18.67 32.12
CA TYR A 573 5.93 -19.77 32.86
C TYR A 573 6.93 -20.87 33.17
N PRO A 574 6.69 -21.74 34.15
CA PRO A 574 7.59 -22.86 34.42
C PRO A 574 7.61 -23.86 33.25
N PHE A 575 8.74 -24.55 33.10
CA PHE A 575 8.78 -25.79 32.30
C PHE A 575 7.85 -26.85 32.90
N PRO A 576 7.35 -27.81 32.10
CA PRO A 576 6.52 -28.89 32.61
C PRO A 576 7.32 -29.84 33.51
N ASP A 577 6.67 -30.43 34.51
CA ASP A 577 7.23 -31.48 35.39
C ASP A 577 7.23 -32.86 34.69
N ASN A 578 7.75 -32.88 33.45
CA ASN A 578 7.93 -34.09 32.64
C ASN A 578 9.05 -33.92 31.61
N LYS A 579 9.50 -35.04 31.03
CA LYS A 579 10.50 -34.98 29.96
C LYS A 579 9.90 -34.42 28.69
N MET A 580 10.73 -33.70 27.96
CA MET A 580 10.48 -33.13 26.65
C MET A 580 11.39 -33.81 25.64
N VAL A 581 11.00 -33.74 24.37
CA VAL A 581 11.65 -34.51 23.31
C VAL A 581 11.86 -33.63 22.09
N LEU A 582 13.06 -33.71 21.53
CA LEU A 582 13.42 -33.06 20.27
C LEU A 582 13.95 -34.09 19.29
N ASP A 583 13.44 -34.07 18.08
CA ASP A 583 14.03 -34.80 16.97
C ASP A 583 15.41 -34.22 16.63
N ILE A 584 16.45 -35.04 16.65
CA ILE A 584 17.82 -34.65 16.32
C ILE A 584 18.40 -35.53 15.21
N THR A 585 17.53 -36.12 14.39
CA THR A 585 17.91 -36.99 13.28
C THR A 585 18.91 -36.31 12.34
N GLU A 586 18.78 -35.00 12.12
CA GLU A 586 19.72 -34.18 11.33
C GLU A 586 21.14 -34.08 11.92
N LEU A 587 21.34 -34.41 13.20
CA LEU A 587 22.66 -34.37 13.84
C LEU A 587 23.47 -35.66 13.61
N LEU A 588 22.84 -36.72 13.07
CA LEU A 588 23.51 -37.97 12.71
C LEU A 588 24.48 -37.77 11.52
N PRO A 589 25.55 -38.59 11.44
CA PRO A 589 25.96 -39.63 12.37
C PRO A 589 26.64 -39.07 13.63
N PHE A 590 26.78 -39.86 14.69
CA PHE A 590 27.45 -39.44 15.93
C PHE A 590 28.92 -39.87 16.06
N GLU A 591 29.36 -40.92 15.36
CA GLU A 591 30.78 -41.29 15.17
C GLU A 591 31.73 -41.23 16.40
N ASP A 592 31.24 -41.57 17.61
CA ASP A 592 32.00 -41.50 18.88
C ASP A 592 32.25 -40.08 19.41
N GLU A 593 31.62 -39.07 18.79
CA GLU A 593 31.63 -37.68 19.26
C GLU A 593 30.86 -37.53 20.58
N THR A 594 31.24 -36.52 21.36
CA THR A 594 30.48 -36.10 22.53
C THR A 594 29.14 -35.50 22.10
N LEU A 595 28.04 -35.93 22.71
CA LEU A 595 26.76 -35.24 22.62
C LEU A 595 26.56 -34.36 23.84
N PHE A 596 25.96 -33.20 23.66
CA PHE A 596 25.68 -32.30 24.77
C PHE A 596 24.28 -31.70 24.68
N LEU A 597 23.75 -31.35 25.85
CA LEU A 597 22.65 -30.41 26.00
C LEU A 597 23.20 -29.20 26.75
N LYS A 598 23.12 -28.01 26.15
CA LYS A 598 23.47 -26.73 26.78
C LYS A 598 22.21 -25.91 27.03
N VAL A 599 22.17 -25.26 28.18
CA VAL A 599 21.12 -24.31 28.58
C VAL A 599 21.79 -22.98 28.91
N PHE A 600 21.45 -21.94 28.17
CA PHE A 600 21.70 -20.56 28.62
C PHE A 600 20.57 -20.15 29.54
N ASP A 601 20.88 -19.48 30.64
CA ASP A 601 19.90 -18.97 31.59
C ASP A 601 20.06 -17.46 31.71
N SER A 602 19.04 -16.71 31.31
CA SER A 602 19.06 -15.24 31.24
C SER A 602 19.11 -14.60 32.63
N PHE A 603 19.69 -13.40 32.75
CA PHE A 603 19.73 -12.66 34.02
C PHE A 603 18.48 -11.84 34.31
N SER A 604 17.38 -12.05 33.58
CA SER A 604 16.22 -11.13 33.59
C SER A 604 15.61 -10.97 34.99
N ASN A 605 15.67 -12.00 35.85
CA ASN A 605 15.00 -11.99 37.16
C ASN A 605 15.76 -12.73 38.29
N PHE A 606 17.04 -13.04 38.11
CA PHE A 606 17.91 -13.77 39.06
C PHE A 606 17.45 -15.20 39.41
N THR A 607 16.35 -15.71 38.86
CA THR A 607 15.95 -17.11 39.02
C THR A 607 16.97 -17.99 38.33
N THR A 608 17.23 -19.17 38.89
CA THR A 608 17.98 -20.23 38.21
C THR A 608 17.20 -21.52 38.38
N GLY A 609 17.57 -22.50 37.57
CA GLY A 609 16.96 -23.83 37.56
C GLY A 609 18.01 -24.92 37.45
N SER A 610 17.63 -26.01 36.81
CA SER A 610 18.47 -27.20 36.65
C SER A 610 18.09 -28.01 35.43
N ILE A 611 19.11 -28.58 34.79
CA ILE A 611 18.97 -29.69 33.85
C ILE A 611 18.78 -30.95 34.68
N GLU A 612 17.56 -31.47 34.76
CA GLU A 612 17.21 -32.64 35.57
C GLU A 612 17.56 -33.96 34.86
N PHE A 613 17.43 -33.99 33.53
CA PHE A 613 17.65 -35.19 32.73
C PHE A 613 18.14 -34.85 31.32
N PHE A 614 19.03 -35.70 30.78
CA PHE A 614 19.40 -35.68 29.36
C PHE A 614 19.78 -37.08 28.87
N SER A 615 19.16 -37.50 27.78
CA SER A 615 19.53 -38.72 27.04
C SER A 615 19.32 -38.55 25.55
N VAL A 616 19.99 -39.39 24.77
CA VAL A 616 19.78 -39.54 23.33
C VAL A 616 19.36 -40.97 23.05
N GLU A 617 18.22 -41.13 22.39
CA GLU A 617 17.63 -42.40 22.00
C GLU A 617 17.74 -42.55 20.48
N VAL A 618 18.32 -43.67 20.02
CA VAL A 618 18.53 -43.98 18.60
C VAL A 618 17.61 -45.10 18.17
N PHE A 619 17.05 -45.02 16.97
CA PHE A 619 16.01 -45.93 16.49
C PHE A 619 16.34 -46.55 15.13
N ASP A 620 15.94 -47.81 14.97
CA ASP A 620 15.80 -48.47 13.66
C ASP A 620 14.45 -48.24 12.99
N SER A 621 13.44 -47.89 13.78
CA SER A 621 12.13 -47.46 13.31
C SER A 621 11.43 -46.82 14.50
N TYR A 622 11.18 -45.52 14.45
CA TYR A 622 10.56 -44.81 15.57
C TYR A 622 9.14 -45.34 15.86
N GLN A 623 8.42 -45.79 14.82
CA GLN A 623 7.14 -46.50 14.96
C GLN A 623 7.15 -47.69 15.94
N SER A 624 8.29 -48.36 16.15
CA SER A 624 8.38 -49.49 17.06
C SER A 624 8.25 -49.08 18.52
N GLY A 625 8.51 -47.81 18.85
CA GLY A 625 8.60 -47.30 20.21
C GLY A 625 9.78 -47.84 21.02
N VAL A 626 10.68 -48.63 20.41
CA VAL A 626 11.82 -49.26 21.10
C VAL A 626 13.13 -48.76 20.49
N PRO A 627 13.94 -47.98 21.24
CA PRO A 627 15.24 -47.56 20.75
C PRO A 627 16.21 -48.74 20.67
N VAL A 628 17.07 -48.72 19.65
CA VAL A 628 18.17 -49.68 19.51
C VAL A 628 19.35 -49.34 20.42
N ALA A 629 19.47 -48.06 20.82
CA ALA A 629 20.43 -47.60 21.80
C ALA A 629 19.87 -46.40 22.57
N ILE A 630 20.16 -46.36 23.87
CA ILE A 630 19.87 -45.22 24.75
C ILE A 630 21.19 -44.82 25.40
N TYR A 631 21.55 -43.55 25.24
CA TYR A 631 22.72 -42.96 25.87
C TYR A 631 22.23 -41.91 26.86
N THR A 632 22.54 -42.05 28.14
CA THR A 632 22.07 -41.13 29.19
C THR A 632 23.25 -40.42 29.80
N SER A 633 23.13 -39.10 30.01
CA SER A 633 24.15 -38.33 30.70
C SER A 633 24.20 -38.72 32.17
N THR A 634 25.41 -38.85 32.71
CA THR A 634 25.63 -39.03 34.15
C THR A 634 25.86 -37.70 34.88
N GLU A 635 25.76 -36.57 34.17
CA GLU A 635 26.05 -35.24 34.71
C GLU A 635 24.80 -34.52 35.23
N THR A 636 23.62 -35.15 35.19
CA THR A 636 22.36 -34.60 35.72
C THR A 636 22.04 -35.12 37.13
N PRO A 637 21.38 -34.33 38.00
CA PRO A 637 20.93 -32.96 37.75
C PRO A 637 22.08 -31.95 37.81
N LYS A 638 21.99 -30.89 37.00
CA LYS A 638 22.99 -29.81 36.95
C LYS A 638 22.31 -28.45 36.98
N ASN A 639 22.64 -27.63 37.98
CA ASN A 639 22.07 -26.30 38.13
C ASN A 639 22.50 -25.39 36.97
N THR A 640 21.58 -24.60 36.46
CA THR A 640 21.87 -23.50 35.53
C THR A 640 22.60 -22.38 36.26
N VAL A 641 23.21 -21.48 35.48
CA VAL A 641 23.90 -20.31 36.00
C VAL A 641 23.46 -19.12 35.16
N ASN A 642 22.82 -18.18 35.84
CA ASN A 642 22.52 -16.83 35.38
C ASN A 642 23.62 -16.22 34.46
N ASN A 643 23.19 -15.72 33.30
CA ASN A 643 24.00 -15.13 32.23
C ASN A 643 25.13 -16.04 31.72
N SER A 644 24.94 -17.36 31.73
CA SER A 644 25.95 -18.32 31.31
C SER A 644 25.35 -19.59 30.74
N PHE A 645 26.11 -20.25 29.86
CA PHE A 645 25.77 -21.59 29.39
C PHE A 645 26.24 -22.65 30.38
N VAL A 646 25.32 -23.53 30.78
CA VAL A 646 25.63 -24.78 31.46
C VAL A 646 25.33 -25.93 30.52
N ASN A 647 26.24 -26.90 30.42
CA ASN A 647 26.03 -28.09 29.59
C ASN A 647 26.17 -29.38 30.38
N VAL A 648 25.47 -30.42 29.94
CA VAL A 648 25.65 -31.82 30.35
C VAL A 648 26.02 -32.66 29.15
N GLN A 649 26.93 -33.61 29.32
CA GLN A 649 27.53 -34.35 28.21
C GLN A 649 27.24 -35.86 28.26
N ILE A 650 27.29 -36.48 27.08
CA ILE A 650 27.19 -37.92 26.85
C ILE A 650 28.39 -38.29 25.97
N HIS A 651 29.19 -39.25 26.42
CA HIS A 651 30.40 -39.67 25.74
C HIS A 651 30.23 -41.05 25.10
N ASN A 652 31.08 -41.33 24.10
CA ASN A 652 31.13 -42.62 23.39
C ASN A 652 29.83 -43.00 22.66
N VAL A 653 29.21 -42.04 21.98
CA VAL A 653 27.94 -42.25 21.29
C VAL A 653 28.18 -42.71 19.85
N VAL A 654 27.68 -43.89 19.50
CA VAL A 654 27.92 -44.48 18.17
C VAL A 654 26.59 -44.77 17.48
N ALA A 655 26.28 -43.98 16.46
CA ALA A 655 25.15 -44.21 15.56
C ALA A 655 25.56 -43.91 14.11
N ALA A 656 25.49 -44.93 13.26
CA ALA A 656 26.08 -44.94 11.92
C ALA A 656 25.09 -44.64 10.77
N GLN A 657 23.83 -44.31 11.09
CA GLN A 657 22.87 -43.96 10.05
C GLN A 657 22.82 -42.45 9.83
N GLY A 658 23.67 -41.95 8.93
CA GLY A 658 23.42 -40.69 8.25
C GLY A 658 22.62 -40.95 6.98
N SER A 659 21.50 -40.26 6.80
CA SER A 659 21.00 -39.92 5.46
C SER A 659 21.46 -38.51 5.17
N SER A 660 22.11 -38.30 4.03
CA SER A 660 22.47 -36.99 3.51
C SER A 660 21.20 -36.19 3.20
N TYR A 661 20.69 -35.43 4.17
CA TYR A 661 19.85 -34.29 3.83
C TYR A 661 20.76 -33.09 3.64
N TYR A 662 21.16 -32.91 2.39
CA TYR A 662 21.75 -31.67 1.94
C TYR A 662 20.73 -30.55 2.16
N LEU A 663 21.10 -29.59 3.01
CA LEU A 663 20.77 -28.17 2.85
C LEU A 663 21.24 -27.73 1.45
N SER A 664 20.45 -28.01 0.41
CA SER A 664 20.66 -27.41 -0.91
C SER A 664 19.43 -27.57 -1.79
N SER A 665 18.40 -26.77 -1.53
CA SER A 665 18.02 -25.84 -2.58
C SER A 665 18.23 -24.46 -2.00
N ILE A 666 19.34 -23.81 -2.38
CA ILE A 666 19.40 -22.35 -2.30
C ILE A 666 18.32 -21.89 -3.27
N ARG A 667 17.09 -21.78 -2.77
CA ARG A 667 16.10 -20.96 -3.43
C ARG A 667 16.49 -19.53 -3.08
N GLU A 668 16.48 -18.68 -4.09
CA GLU A 668 16.77 -17.26 -3.90
C GLU A 668 15.72 -16.70 -2.94
N GLY A 669 16.17 -16.06 -1.85
CA GLY A 669 15.27 -15.41 -0.88
C GLY A 669 14.38 -14.36 -1.54
N LEU A 670 13.50 -13.73 -0.77
CA LEU A 670 12.69 -12.64 -1.31
C LEU A 670 13.58 -11.48 -1.77
N SER A 671 13.21 -10.85 -2.89
CA SER A 671 13.87 -9.61 -3.29
C SER A 671 13.57 -8.51 -2.29
N THR A 672 14.45 -7.51 -2.18
CA THR A 672 14.25 -6.36 -1.28
C THR A 672 12.92 -5.66 -1.52
N GLU A 673 12.53 -5.45 -2.79
CA GLU A 673 11.25 -4.83 -3.15
C GLU A 673 10.05 -5.65 -2.65
N MET A 674 10.10 -6.98 -2.81
CA MET A 674 9.03 -7.85 -2.33
C MET A 674 8.96 -7.90 -0.81
N LEU A 675 10.11 -7.89 -0.14
CA LEU A 675 10.21 -7.88 1.30
C LEU A 675 9.59 -6.60 1.89
N GLU A 676 9.90 -5.43 1.31
CA GLU A 676 9.32 -4.14 1.73
C GLU A 676 7.80 -4.11 1.52
N LEU A 677 7.30 -4.60 0.38
CA LEU A 677 5.86 -4.70 0.12
C LEU A 677 5.15 -5.65 1.09
N LEU A 678 5.78 -6.77 1.41
CA LEU A 678 5.26 -7.75 2.35
C LEU A 678 5.27 -7.20 3.79
N LYS A 679 6.35 -6.51 4.18
CA LYS A 679 6.49 -5.87 5.50
C LYS A 679 5.50 -4.73 5.70
N ALA A 680 5.29 -3.90 4.69
CA ALA A 680 4.29 -2.84 4.71
C ALA A 680 2.85 -3.36 4.90
N ASP A 681 2.59 -4.60 4.49
CA ASP A 681 1.26 -5.17 4.45
C ASP A 681 0.94 -6.10 5.62
N LEU A 682 1.85 -7.04 5.96
CA LEU A 682 1.68 -7.85 7.16
C LEU A 682 1.90 -7.05 8.44
N GLY A 683 2.62 -5.92 8.34
CA GLY A 683 2.99 -5.09 9.48
C GLY A 683 4.23 -5.59 10.22
N VAL A 684 4.64 -4.82 11.22
CA VAL A 684 5.71 -5.16 12.15
C VAL A 684 5.09 -5.28 13.53
N LEU A 685 5.54 -6.25 14.31
CA LEU A 685 5.08 -6.39 15.68
C LEU A 685 5.32 -5.12 16.51
N GLU A 686 4.28 -4.69 17.19
CA GLU A 686 4.32 -3.67 18.23
C GLU A 686 4.55 -4.34 19.59
N GLU A 687 5.58 -3.87 20.33
CA GLU A 687 5.91 -4.40 21.65
C GLU A 687 4.72 -4.28 22.62
N GLY A 688 4.28 -5.40 23.19
CA GLY A 688 3.11 -5.47 24.07
C GLY A 688 1.75 -5.42 23.35
N GLY A 689 1.73 -5.47 22.02
CA GLY A 689 0.51 -5.56 21.22
C GLY A 689 -0.19 -6.91 21.40
N ASN A 690 -1.51 -6.89 21.64
CA ASN A 690 -2.34 -8.09 21.62
C ASN A 690 -3.10 -8.13 20.30
N TYR A 691 -2.82 -9.15 19.49
CA TYR A 691 -3.42 -9.33 18.17
C TYR A 691 -4.61 -10.29 18.20
N ASN A 692 -5.02 -10.77 19.39
CA ASN A 692 -6.23 -11.54 19.61
C ASN A 692 -7.50 -10.65 19.70
N GLU A 693 -7.94 -10.07 18.58
CA GLU A 693 -9.23 -9.38 18.53
C GLU A 693 -10.39 -10.39 18.62
N ILE A 694 -11.36 -10.13 19.50
CA ILE A 694 -12.55 -10.97 19.61
C ILE A 694 -13.69 -10.41 18.76
N ILE A 695 -14.03 -11.11 17.68
CA ILE A 695 -15.09 -10.77 16.75
C ILE A 695 -16.19 -11.83 16.84
N ASP A 696 -17.42 -11.40 17.14
CA ASP A 696 -18.59 -12.28 17.30
C ASP A 696 -18.39 -13.48 18.26
N GLY A 697 -17.50 -13.31 19.25
CA GLY A 697 -17.16 -14.34 20.23
C GLY A 697 -16.01 -15.27 19.82
N HIS A 698 -15.42 -15.06 18.66
CA HIS A 698 -14.29 -15.81 18.15
C HIS A 698 -13.01 -14.98 18.12
N GLY A 699 -11.88 -15.62 18.38
CA GLY A 699 -10.57 -14.98 18.32
C GLY A 699 -10.05 -14.83 16.89
N THR A 700 -9.35 -13.73 16.63
CA THR A 700 -8.51 -13.52 15.44
C THR A 700 -7.09 -13.41 15.95
N GLY A 701 -6.10 -14.19 15.52
CA GLY A 701 -4.78 -14.17 16.18
C GLY A 701 -3.60 -14.20 15.23
N LEU A 702 -3.79 -13.65 14.03
CA LEU A 702 -2.69 -13.49 13.10
C LEU A 702 -1.83 -12.29 13.56
N ARG A 703 -0.64 -12.60 14.05
CA ARG A 703 0.32 -11.62 14.54
C ARG A 703 1.40 -11.34 13.47
N PRO A 704 1.78 -10.07 13.23
CA PRO A 704 2.91 -9.72 12.36
C PRO A 704 4.24 -10.32 12.87
N PRO A 705 5.21 -10.54 11.97
CA PRO A 705 6.59 -10.81 12.38
C PRO A 705 7.23 -9.62 13.12
N SER A 706 8.18 -9.89 14.00
CA SER A 706 9.02 -8.85 14.62
C SER A 706 10.06 -8.28 13.67
N GLU A 707 10.70 -7.18 14.05
CA GLU A 707 11.75 -6.55 13.24
C GLU A 707 12.89 -7.55 12.91
N ASP A 708 13.34 -8.34 13.89
CA ASP A 708 14.37 -9.37 13.70
C ASP A 708 13.89 -10.54 12.83
N ASP A 709 12.59 -10.84 12.84
CA ASP A 709 12.01 -11.89 11.99
C ASP A 709 12.11 -11.55 10.50
N TRP A 710 12.02 -10.25 10.15
CA TRP A 710 12.07 -9.82 8.76
C TRP A 710 13.40 -10.15 8.07
N ASP A 711 14.51 -10.13 8.81
CA ASP A 711 15.82 -10.56 8.31
C ASP A 711 15.87 -12.06 8.03
N GLU A 712 15.18 -12.88 8.82
CA GLU A 712 15.06 -14.32 8.58
C GLU A 712 14.11 -14.60 7.42
N ILE A 713 12.98 -13.89 7.33
CA ILE A 713 12.00 -13.99 6.25
C ILE A 713 12.67 -13.71 4.91
N ALA A 714 13.48 -12.65 4.82
CA ALA A 714 14.24 -12.32 3.61
C ALA A 714 15.07 -13.50 3.08
N ARG A 715 15.62 -14.32 3.98
CA ARG A 715 16.51 -15.46 3.66
C ARG A 715 15.79 -16.80 3.48
N THR A 716 14.66 -16.99 4.14
CA THR A 716 14.00 -18.30 4.28
C THR A 716 12.67 -18.41 3.56
N TRP A 717 12.08 -17.29 3.14
CA TRP A 717 10.87 -17.29 2.33
C TRP A 717 11.21 -17.16 0.85
N HIS A 718 10.37 -17.76 0.00
CA HIS A 718 10.51 -17.71 -1.44
C HIS A 718 9.17 -17.46 -2.11
N LEU A 719 9.19 -16.86 -3.31
CA LEU A 719 8.00 -16.70 -4.12
C LEU A 719 7.47 -18.07 -4.55
N MET A 720 6.15 -18.26 -4.53
CA MET A 720 5.51 -19.43 -5.13
C MET A 720 5.72 -19.45 -6.65
N ASP A 721 6.28 -20.54 -7.14
CA ASP A 721 6.38 -20.83 -8.57
C ASP A 721 5.35 -21.89 -8.95
N GLY A 722 4.60 -21.67 -10.03
CA GLY A 722 3.60 -22.63 -10.50
C GLY A 722 4.21 -24.00 -10.80
N PHE A 723 3.56 -25.08 -10.35
CA PHE A 723 4.00 -26.43 -10.68
C PHE A 723 3.80 -26.71 -12.18
N SER A 724 4.83 -27.26 -12.81
CA SER A 724 4.74 -27.68 -14.22
C SER A 724 3.97 -29.01 -14.35
N PHE A 725 2.69 -28.93 -14.72
CA PHE A 725 1.87 -30.11 -14.99
C PHE A 725 2.02 -30.59 -16.45
N GLN A 726 2.07 -31.92 -16.65
CA GLN A 726 1.87 -32.51 -17.98
C GLN A 726 0.37 -32.57 -18.31
N GLY A 727 -0.23 -31.44 -18.65
CA GLY A 727 -1.65 -31.31 -18.99
C GLY A 727 -2.28 -30.00 -18.52
N SER A 728 -3.57 -29.78 -18.81
CA SER A 728 -4.34 -28.68 -18.22
C SER A 728 -4.69 -28.99 -16.77
N LEU A 729 -4.70 -27.98 -15.90
CA LEU A 729 -5.22 -28.10 -14.55
C LEU A 729 -6.70 -28.55 -14.58
N PRO A 730 -7.17 -29.30 -13.57
CA PRO A 730 -8.60 -29.60 -13.43
C PRO A 730 -9.39 -28.30 -13.25
N SER A 731 -10.63 -28.25 -13.72
CA SER A 731 -11.49 -27.07 -13.55
C SER A 731 -11.99 -26.87 -12.10
N THR A 732 -11.90 -27.92 -11.29
CA THR A 732 -12.39 -27.92 -9.90
C THR A 732 -11.52 -28.87 -9.07
N VAL A 733 -11.14 -28.44 -7.87
CA VAL A 733 -10.51 -29.25 -6.82
C VAL A 733 -11.22 -28.95 -5.51
N ASP A 734 -11.59 -29.97 -4.74
CA ASP A 734 -12.13 -29.79 -3.40
C ASP A 734 -11.53 -30.85 -2.46
N HIS A 735 -10.56 -30.45 -1.63
CA HIS A 735 -9.96 -31.33 -0.63
C HIS A 735 -10.85 -31.52 0.59
N SER A 736 -11.84 -30.67 0.84
CA SER A 736 -12.72 -30.80 2.01
C SER A 736 -13.62 -32.05 1.96
N VAL A 737 -13.84 -32.61 0.77
CA VAL A 737 -14.58 -33.88 0.59
C VAL A 737 -13.65 -35.09 0.49
N SER A 738 -12.33 -34.89 0.61
CA SER A 738 -11.34 -35.96 0.65
C SER A 738 -11.47 -36.77 1.94
N PRO A 739 -11.24 -38.09 1.91
CA PRO A 739 -11.17 -38.88 3.14
C PRO A 739 -10.00 -38.47 4.06
N TYR A 740 -9.08 -37.62 3.62
CA TYR A 740 -7.92 -37.19 4.41
C TYR A 740 -8.12 -35.85 5.12
N PHE A 741 -9.23 -35.15 4.87
CA PHE A 741 -9.46 -33.83 5.43
C PHE A 741 -10.13 -33.93 6.81
N PRO A 742 -9.68 -33.20 7.84
CA PRO A 742 -10.31 -33.21 9.16
C PRO A 742 -11.68 -32.51 9.12
N PRO A 743 -12.57 -32.75 10.11
CA PRO A 743 -13.81 -32.00 10.20
C PRO A 743 -13.53 -30.51 10.47
N VAL A 744 -14.43 -29.62 10.07
CA VAL A 744 -14.33 -28.18 10.38
C VAL A 744 -14.22 -27.98 11.89
N GLY A 745 -13.13 -27.34 12.33
CA GLY A 745 -12.84 -27.07 13.72
C GLY A 745 -13.20 -25.65 14.16
N ASP A 746 -13.35 -25.47 15.47
CA ASP A 746 -13.72 -24.22 16.13
C ASP A 746 -12.67 -23.84 17.19
N GLN A 747 -11.99 -22.72 16.98
CA GLN A 747 -10.98 -22.16 17.87
C GLN A 747 -11.59 -21.40 19.07
N GLY A 748 -12.90 -21.16 19.08
CA GLY A 748 -13.54 -20.31 20.07
C GLY A 748 -12.88 -18.93 20.15
N SER A 749 -12.67 -18.42 21.37
CA SER A 749 -12.12 -17.07 21.61
C SER A 749 -10.60 -16.98 21.60
N GLU A 750 -9.88 -18.08 21.42
CA GLU A 750 -8.42 -18.06 21.49
C GLU A 750 -7.81 -17.58 20.15
N GLY A 751 -6.70 -16.84 20.20
CA GLY A 751 -5.97 -16.31 19.04
C GLY A 751 -5.19 -17.35 18.23
N SER A 752 -5.67 -18.58 18.11
CA SER A 752 -4.93 -19.72 17.56
C SER A 752 -5.16 -19.99 16.06
N CYS A 753 -5.72 -19.04 15.31
CA CYS A 753 -6.08 -19.23 13.90
C CYS A 753 -4.91 -19.70 13.00
N VAL A 754 -3.69 -19.22 13.25
CA VAL A 754 -2.48 -19.67 12.53
C VAL A 754 -2.15 -21.14 12.86
N ALA A 755 -2.31 -21.56 14.11
CA ALA A 755 -2.13 -22.94 14.54
C ALA A 755 -3.22 -23.87 13.99
N PHE A 756 -4.45 -23.39 13.86
CA PHE A 756 -5.51 -24.11 13.14
C PHE A 756 -5.18 -24.28 11.66
N SER A 757 -4.80 -23.21 10.98
CA SER A 757 -4.51 -23.24 9.54
C SER A 757 -3.34 -24.19 9.21
N ASN A 758 -2.23 -24.06 9.94
CA ASN A 758 -1.00 -24.83 9.64
C ASN A 758 -0.95 -26.20 10.34
N GLY A 759 -1.47 -26.32 11.55
CA GLY A 759 -1.50 -27.56 12.33
C GLY A 759 -2.74 -28.40 12.07
N TYR A 760 -3.90 -27.89 12.50
CA TYR A 760 -5.15 -28.63 12.49
C TYR A 760 -5.58 -29.01 11.07
N TYR A 761 -5.63 -28.07 10.12
CA TYR A 761 -6.04 -28.35 8.75
C TYR A 761 -4.88 -28.91 7.91
N THR A 762 -3.79 -28.15 7.76
CA THR A 762 -2.71 -28.48 6.82
C THR A 762 -1.92 -29.71 7.23
N SER A 763 -1.36 -29.75 8.44
CA SER A 763 -0.54 -30.88 8.87
C SER A 763 -1.37 -32.16 8.98
N THR A 764 -2.61 -32.09 9.49
CA THR A 764 -3.50 -33.27 9.56
C THR A 764 -3.77 -33.82 8.17
N PHE A 765 -4.11 -32.96 7.20
CA PHE A 765 -4.38 -33.38 5.83
C PHE A 765 -3.16 -34.05 5.18
N TYR A 766 -1.96 -33.49 5.36
CA TYR A 766 -0.72 -34.05 4.81
C TYR A 766 -0.40 -35.42 5.41
N GLU A 767 -0.41 -35.53 6.73
CA GLU A 767 -0.09 -36.79 7.42
C GLU A 767 -1.16 -37.86 7.20
N ALA A 768 -2.44 -37.46 7.14
CA ALA A 768 -3.53 -38.37 6.80
C ALA A 768 -3.40 -38.91 5.37
N ARG A 769 -3.03 -38.06 4.40
CA ARG A 769 -2.79 -38.49 3.02
C ARG A 769 -1.57 -39.40 2.92
N ASP A 770 -0.44 -39.02 3.52
CA ASP A 770 0.80 -39.79 3.50
C ASP A 770 0.61 -41.20 4.11
N ARG A 771 -0.16 -41.29 5.20
CA ARG A 771 -0.39 -42.55 5.95
C ARG A 771 -1.66 -43.29 5.57
N GLY A 772 -2.47 -42.73 4.67
CA GLY A 772 -3.75 -43.30 4.27
C GLY A 772 -4.78 -43.35 5.39
N TRP A 773 -4.78 -42.37 6.31
CA TRP A 773 -5.77 -42.28 7.38
C TRP A 773 -7.11 -41.77 6.85
N ASP A 774 -8.12 -42.63 6.90
CA ASP A 774 -9.50 -42.23 6.59
C ASP A 774 -10.12 -41.47 7.77
N LEU A 775 -10.46 -40.20 7.53
CA LEU A 775 -11.12 -39.24 8.40
C LEU A 775 -12.57 -38.94 7.97
N SER A 776 -13.09 -39.58 6.91
CA SER A 776 -14.43 -39.28 6.38
C SER A 776 -15.58 -39.51 7.38
N GLY A 777 -15.34 -40.27 8.45
CA GLY A 777 -16.28 -40.48 9.54
C GLY A 777 -16.05 -39.60 10.77
N ALA A 778 -15.09 -38.67 10.73
CA ALA A 778 -14.85 -37.71 11.80
C ALA A 778 -15.82 -36.52 11.65
N SER A 779 -16.39 -36.06 12.77
CA SER A 779 -17.15 -34.82 12.85
C SER A 779 -16.67 -33.99 14.05
N TRP A 780 -16.90 -32.68 14.00
CA TRP A 780 -16.85 -31.83 15.19
C TRP A 780 -18.03 -32.17 16.09
N THR A 781 -17.78 -32.34 17.38
CA THR A 781 -18.81 -32.73 18.35
C THR A 781 -19.31 -31.51 19.13
N ASN A 782 -20.48 -31.63 19.75
CA ASN A 782 -20.99 -30.60 20.66
C ASN A 782 -20.11 -30.38 21.91
N GLY A 783 -19.06 -31.19 22.10
CA GLY A 783 -18.06 -31.01 23.16
C GLY A 783 -16.95 -30.03 22.79
N GLY A 784 -16.94 -29.45 21.59
CA GLY A 784 -15.86 -28.56 21.13
C GLY A 784 -14.60 -29.33 20.72
N GLU A 785 -14.76 -30.57 20.23
CA GLU A 785 -13.66 -31.45 19.87
C GLU A 785 -14.01 -32.35 18.67
N PRO A 786 -13.01 -32.83 17.90
CA PRO A 786 -13.21 -33.87 16.92
C PRO A 786 -13.70 -35.18 17.57
N THR A 787 -14.37 -36.00 16.79
CA THR A 787 -14.86 -37.32 17.23
C THR A 787 -13.72 -38.15 17.88
N PRO A 788 -13.88 -38.63 19.14
CA PRO A 788 -12.79 -39.22 19.92
C PRO A 788 -11.99 -40.34 19.23
N SER A 789 -12.62 -41.20 18.41
CA SER A 789 -11.92 -42.27 17.70
C SER A 789 -10.94 -41.81 16.61
N TYR A 790 -10.95 -40.52 16.28
CA TYR A 790 -10.08 -39.88 15.30
C TYR A 790 -9.12 -38.86 15.92
N GLN A 791 -9.23 -38.55 17.21
CA GLN A 791 -8.37 -37.56 17.87
C GLN A 791 -6.89 -37.96 17.85
N ASN A 792 -6.59 -39.25 17.74
CA ASN A 792 -5.22 -39.79 17.66
C ASN A 792 -4.48 -39.53 16.33
N ARG A 793 -5.15 -38.87 15.38
CA ARG A 793 -4.66 -38.62 14.01
C ARG A 793 -5.10 -37.25 13.46
N ILE A 794 -5.67 -36.41 14.32
CA ILE A 794 -5.98 -35.00 14.05
C ILE A 794 -5.08 -34.19 14.97
N PHE A 795 -4.40 -33.19 14.45
CA PHE A 795 -3.39 -32.46 15.23
C PHE A 795 -3.97 -31.31 16.04
N SER A 796 -3.32 -31.05 17.18
CA SER A 796 -3.75 -30.06 18.15
C SER A 796 -3.16 -28.68 17.86
N PRO A 797 -4.01 -27.63 17.73
CA PRO A 797 -3.55 -26.24 17.71
C PRO A 797 -2.77 -25.84 18.97
N ASP A 798 -3.20 -26.26 20.16
CA ASP A 798 -2.55 -25.91 21.45
C ASP A 798 -1.12 -26.41 21.55
N PHE A 799 -0.83 -27.56 20.93
CA PHE A 799 0.55 -28.02 20.86
C PHE A 799 1.42 -26.96 20.19
N ILE A 800 0.94 -26.31 19.14
CA ILE A 800 1.70 -25.28 18.42
C ILE A 800 1.62 -23.95 19.19
N TYR A 801 0.40 -23.46 19.45
CA TYR A 801 0.14 -22.11 19.93
C TYR A 801 0.83 -21.81 21.26
N HIS A 802 0.76 -22.71 22.25
CA HIS A 802 1.32 -22.48 23.60
C HIS A 802 2.85 -22.37 23.63
N GLN A 803 3.50 -22.81 22.55
CA GLN A 803 4.95 -22.75 22.41
C GLN A 803 5.41 -21.46 21.74
N ILE A 804 4.52 -20.74 21.03
CA ILE A 804 4.87 -19.59 20.17
C ILE A 804 4.09 -18.29 20.42
N ASN A 805 3.29 -18.25 21.48
CA ASN A 805 2.37 -17.15 21.80
C ASN A 805 2.89 -16.19 22.88
N ASP A 806 4.14 -16.33 23.30
CA ASP A 806 4.74 -15.56 24.40
C ASP A 806 4.07 -15.77 25.77
N GLY A 807 3.33 -16.88 25.92
CA GLY A 807 2.59 -17.20 27.15
C GLY A 807 1.37 -16.31 27.38
N GLU A 808 0.95 -15.54 26.38
CA GLU A 808 -0.26 -14.75 26.39
C GLU A 808 -1.15 -15.13 25.21
N ASP A 809 -2.45 -14.88 25.32
CA ASP A 809 -3.37 -15.04 24.21
C ASP A 809 -3.32 -13.81 23.29
N GLY A 810 -2.17 -13.62 22.64
CA GLY A 810 -1.84 -12.45 21.83
C GLY A 810 -1.70 -12.74 20.33
N GLY A 811 -1.95 -13.97 19.89
CA GLY A 811 -1.76 -14.40 18.50
C GLY A 811 -0.36 -14.96 18.21
N SER A 812 -0.16 -15.42 16.97
CA SER A 812 1.10 -16.02 16.51
C SER A 812 1.39 -15.72 15.04
N SER A 813 2.66 -15.82 14.64
CA SER A 813 3.10 -15.57 13.27
C SER A 813 3.18 -16.86 12.44
N TYR A 814 3.05 -16.75 11.11
CA TYR A 814 3.28 -17.89 10.21
C TYR A 814 4.72 -18.42 10.31
N LEU A 815 5.70 -17.55 10.52
CA LEU A 815 7.10 -17.91 10.63
C LEU A 815 7.33 -18.81 11.85
N ASP A 816 6.88 -18.40 13.04
CA ASP A 816 7.07 -19.18 14.27
C ASP A 816 6.37 -20.53 14.20
N ALA A 817 5.15 -20.56 13.66
CA ALA A 817 4.39 -21.80 13.47
C ALA A 817 5.15 -22.77 12.54
N GLN A 818 5.72 -22.28 11.44
CA GLN A 818 6.52 -23.12 10.53
C GLN A 818 7.85 -23.58 11.15
N LYS A 819 8.51 -22.72 11.93
CA LYS A 819 9.74 -23.09 12.65
C LYS A 819 9.48 -24.21 13.65
N LEU A 820 8.40 -24.12 14.42
CA LEU A 820 7.98 -25.18 15.33
C LEU A 820 7.64 -26.46 14.59
N LEU A 821 6.77 -26.39 13.56
CA LEU A 821 6.34 -27.57 12.79
C LEU A 821 7.51 -28.26 12.07
N SER A 822 8.46 -27.52 11.54
CA SER A 822 9.63 -28.08 10.84
C SER A 822 10.71 -28.61 11.80
N ARG A 823 10.82 -28.10 13.04
CA ARG A 823 11.89 -28.48 13.99
C ARG A 823 11.44 -29.48 15.04
N VAL A 824 10.27 -29.25 15.64
CA VAL A 824 9.69 -30.03 16.72
C VAL A 824 8.65 -31.00 16.17
N GLY A 825 7.79 -30.52 15.27
CA GLY A 825 6.61 -31.24 14.77
C GLY A 825 5.36 -30.90 15.59
N VAL A 826 4.31 -31.71 15.48
CA VAL A 826 3.02 -31.48 16.18
C VAL A 826 2.46 -32.76 16.78
N SER A 827 1.75 -32.68 17.91
CA SER A 827 1.08 -33.82 18.52
C SER A 827 -0.42 -33.86 18.23
N SER A 828 -1.00 -35.05 18.33
CA SER A 828 -2.42 -35.29 18.14
C SER A 828 -3.28 -34.65 19.24
N TRP A 829 -4.54 -34.37 18.90
CA TRP A 829 -5.58 -33.90 19.82
C TRP A 829 -5.76 -34.83 21.01
N GLU A 830 -5.60 -36.14 20.83
CA GLU A 830 -5.69 -37.12 21.93
C GLU A 830 -4.63 -36.88 23.01
N ARG A 831 -3.44 -36.38 22.64
CA ARG A 831 -2.30 -36.19 23.55
C ARG A 831 -2.12 -34.76 24.04
N MET A 832 -2.61 -33.79 23.28
CA MET A 832 -2.74 -32.39 23.68
C MET A 832 -4.15 -31.92 23.31
N PRO A 833 -5.17 -32.20 24.12
CA PRO A 833 -6.53 -31.72 23.86
C PRO A 833 -6.54 -30.19 23.80
N TYR A 834 -7.38 -29.65 22.92
CA TYR A 834 -7.57 -28.21 22.76
C TYR A 834 -8.44 -27.65 23.89
N ASP A 835 -8.03 -26.57 24.55
CA ASP A 835 -8.82 -25.85 25.54
C ASP A 835 -8.75 -24.33 25.30
N THR A 836 -9.83 -23.77 24.76
CA THR A 836 -10.00 -22.33 24.47
C THR A 836 -9.75 -21.38 25.65
N SER A 837 -9.64 -21.91 26.88
CA SER A 837 -9.39 -21.12 28.10
C SER A 837 -7.96 -21.22 28.63
N ASP A 838 -7.11 -22.07 28.06
CA ASP A 838 -5.72 -22.28 28.46
C ASP A 838 -4.81 -22.13 27.25
N HIS A 839 -3.93 -21.13 27.30
CA HIS A 839 -2.94 -20.82 26.27
C HIS A 839 -1.50 -20.97 26.78
N THR A 840 -1.29 -21.62 27.94
CA THR A 840 -0.01 -21.58 28.66
C THR A 840 0.56 -22.95 29.02
N SER A 841 -0.28 -23.97 29.18
CA SER A 841 0.17 -25.30 29.59
C SER A 841 1.06 -25.95 28.54
N TRP A 842 2.16 -26.55 28.99
CA TRP A 842 3.05 -27.30 28.08
C TRP A 842 2.60 -28.75 27.87
N PRO A 843 2.95 -29.33 26.70
CA PRO A 843 2.57 -30.70 26.36
C PRO A 843 3.13 -31.74 27.35
N SER A 844 2.39 -32.84 27.50
CA SER A 844 2.84 -34.02 28.24
C SER A 844 4.04 -34.71 27.57
N GLU A 845 4.83 -35.51 28.31
CA GLU A 845 5.93 -36.30 27.72
C GLU A 845 5.45 -37.18 26.56
N SER A 846 4.21 -37.69 26.64
CA SER A 846 3.64 -38.51 25.56
C SER A 846 3.40 -37.70 24.29
N ALA A 847 3.01 -36.43 24.41
CA ALA A 847 2.82 -35.51 23.29
C ALA A 847 4.16 -35.12 22.67
N TRP A 848 5.15 -34.78 23.51
CA TRP A 848 6.53 -34.53 23.08
C TRP A 848 7.13 -35.73 22.34
N ARG A 849 6.88 -36.95 22.79
CA ARG A 849 7.34 -38.17 22.10
C ARG A 849 6.62 -38.42 20.78
N GLU A 850 5.41 -37.90 20.59
CA GLU A 850 4.69 -38.05 19.33
C GLU A 850 5.14 -37.04 18.27
N ALA A 851 5.32 -35.78 18.66
CA ALA A 851 5.58 -34.67 17.75
C ALA A 851 6.72 -34.88 16.71
N PRO A 852 7.88 -35.47 17.07
CA PRO A 852 8.96 -35.78 16.12
C PRO A 852 8.52 -36.50 14.84
N ARG A 853 7.45 -37.31 14.92
CA ARG A 853 6.93 -38.08 13.78
C ARG A 853 6.24 -37.22 12.73
N TYR A 854 5.69 -36.09 13.16
CA TYR A 854 4.77 -35.26 12.40
C TYR A 854 5.39 -33.88 12.21
N ARG A 855 6.59 -33.87 11.63
CA ARG A 855 7.30 -32.66 11.22
C ARG A 855 6.90 -32.32 9.79
N ASN A 856 6.69 -31.04 9.52
CA ASN A 856 6.63 -30.56 8.13
C ASN A 856 8.05 -30.52 7.52
N GLY A 857 8.12 -30.16 6.24
CA GLY A 857 9.32 -30.13 5.42
C GLY A 857 10.38 -29.13 5.90
N MET A 858 11.12 -28.54 4.95
CA MET A 858 12.17 -27.57 5.31
C MET A 858 11.57 -26.36 6.05
N ASN A 859 12.39 -25.68 6.85
CA ASN A 859 12.03 -24.42 7.50
C ASN A 859 11.99 -23.26 6.48
N VAL A 860 11.06 -23.38 5.52
CA VAL A 860 10.91 -22.53 4.35
C VAL A 860 9.41 -22.35 4.10
N ILE A 861 8.99 -21.11 3.87
CA ILE A 861 7.63 -20.76 3.46
C ILE A 861 7.66 -20.35 1.99
N SER A 862 6.75 -20.91 1.19
CA SER A 862 6.46 -20.31 -0.12
C SER A 862 5.34 -19.29 0.04
N TYR A 863 5.55 -18.10 -0.51
CA TYR A 863 4.69 -16.93 -0.34
C TYR A 863 4.20 -16.42 -1.71
N LEU A 864 2.97 -15.92 -1.76
CA LEU A 864 2.42 -15.26 -2.95
C LEU A 864 1.42 -14.17 -2.55
N THR A 865 1.54 -13.00 -3.20
CA THR A 865 0.48 -11.99 -3.24
C THR A 865 -0.32 -12.17 -4.53
N VAL A 866 -1.63 -12.36 -4.47
CA VAL A 866 -2.45 -12.57 -5.66
C VAL A 866 -2.72 -11.26 -6.38
N ARG A 867 -2.15 -11.05 -7.57
CA ARG A 867 -2.35 -9.81 -8.35
C ARG A 867 -2.86 -10.07 -9.76
N THR A 868 -2.64 -11.26 -10.29
CA THR A 868 -2.85 -11.61 -11.69
C THR A 868 -3.49 -12.98 -11.85
N ASP A 869 -4.02 -13.26 -13.04
CA ASP A 869 -4.53 -14.61 -13.38
C ASP A 869 -3.45 -15.68 -13.30
N GLN A 870 -2.18 -15.29 -13.52
CA GLN A 870 -1.05 -16.21 -13.36
C GLN A 870 -0.86 -16.61 -11.90
N ASP A 871 -1.12 -15.72 -10.94
CA ASP A 871 -1.07 -16.01 -9.51
C ASP A 871 -2.20 -16.96 -9.10
N ILE A 872 -3.40 -16.75 -9.64
CA ILE A 872 -4.54 -17.68 -9.50
C ILE A 872 -4.15 -19.07 -10.02
N LEU A 873 -3.54 -19.16 -11.20
CA LEU A 873 -3.04 -20.41 -11.77
C LEU A 873 -1.96 -21.06 -10.90
N THR A 874 -1.06 -20.27 -10.32
CA THR A 874 -0.05 -20.75 -9.37
C THR A 874 -0.73 -21.42 -8.17
N ILE A 875 -1.66 -20.76 -7.48
CA ILE A 875 -2.38 -21.36 -6.33
C ILE A 875 -3.15 -22.62 -6.74
N LYS A 876 -3.84 -22.60 -7.88
CA LYS A 876 -4.53 -23.79 -8.42
C LYS A 876 -3.58 -24.96 -8.67
N SER A 877 -2.36 -24.68 -9.11
CA SER A 877 -1.33 -25.70 -9.32
C SER A 877 -0.90 -26.35 -8.00
N TYR A 878 -0.78 -25.57 -6.91
CA TYR A 878 -0.51 -26.08 -5.57
C TYR A 878 -1.66 -26.96 -5.06
N LEU A 879 -2.90 -26.48 -5.15
CA LEU A 879 -4.09 -27.23 -4.75
C LEU A 879 -4.22 -28.54 -5.56
N ALA A 880 -3.97 -28.51 -6.88
CA ALA A 880 -3.98 -29.70 -7.73
C ALA A 880 -2.83 -30.69 -7.40
N ALA A 881 -1.69 -30.19 -6.91
CA ALA A 881 -0.59 -31.00 -6.40
C ALA A 881 -0.86 -31.56 -4.99
N GLY A 882 -1.99 -31.18 -4.38
CA GLY A 882 -2.37 -31.62 -3.04
C GLY A 882 -1.76 -30.80 -1.91
N TYR A 883 -1.35 -29.57 -2.17
CA TYR A 883 -1.05 -28.61 -1.11
C TYR A 883 -2.35 -27.98 -0.61
N LEU A 884 -2.39 -27.62 0.68
CA LEU A 884 -3.34 -26.63 1.18
C LEU A 884 -2.62 -25.28 1.30
N VAL A 885 -3.37 -24.18 1.21
CA VAL A 885 -2.79 -22.84 1.16
C VAL A 885 -3.35 -22.01 2.30
N SER A 886 -2.52 -21.64 3.26
CA SER A 886 -2.89 -20.72 4.34
C SER A 886 -3.09 -19.32 3.74
N VAL A 887 -4.10 -18.59 4.21
CA VAL A 887 -4.47 -17.29 3.67
C VAL A 887 -4.72 -16.28 4.79
N SER A 888 -4.17 -15.08 4.61
CA SER A 888 -4.41 -13.92 5.47
C SER A 888 -5.66 -13.17 5.01
N ILE A 889 -6.60 -12.94 5.93
CA ILE A 889 -7.88 -12.29 5.66
C ILE A 889 -8.30 -11.33 6.78
N ASP A 890 -9.24 -10.45 6.48
CA ASP A 890 -9.89 -9.57 7.45
C ASP A 890 -11.17 -10.21 8.01
N ALA A 891 -11.11 -10.67 9.25
CA ALA A 891 -12.27 -11.25 9.93
C ALA A 891 -13.39 -10.23 10.17
N ASN A 892 -13.13 -8.91 10.15
CA ASN A 892 -14.18 -7.90 10.25
C ASN A 892 -15.10 -7.88 9.03
N GLN A 893 -14.73 -8.55 7.93
CA GLN A 893 -15.50 -8.63 6.68
C GLN A 893 -16.47 -9.81 6.65
N TYR A 894 -16.49 -10.71 7.64
CA TYR A 894 -17.43 -11.86 7.62
C TYR A 894 -18.89 -11.39 7.60
N LYS A 895 -19.18 -10.28 8.28
CA LYS A 895 -20.50 -9.61 8.24
C LYS A 895 -20.96 -9.17 6.84
N ASN A 896 -20.04 -9.11 5.87
CA ASN A 896 -20.30 -8.68 4.48
C ASN A 896 -20.47 -9.85 3.51
N LEU A 897 -20.39 -11.11 3.97
CA LEU A 897 -20.62 -12.29 3.14
C LEU A 897 -21.99 -12.23 2.44
N THR A 898 -22.07 -12.68 1.19
CA THR A 898 -23.36 -12.88 0.50
C THR A 898 -24.18 -13.98 1.17
N GLU A 899 -25.45 -14.15 0.77
CA GLU A 899 -26.32 -15.24 1.25
C GLU A 899 -25.76 -16.66 1.02
N LYS A 900 -24.69 -16.80 0.23
CA LYS A 900 -23.99 -18.06 -0.07
C LYS A 900 -22.55 -18.10 0.43
N ASP A 901 -22.22 -17.23 1.37
CA ASP A 901 -20.87 -17.09 1.94
C ASP A 901 -19.80 -16.81 0.89
N VAL A 902 -20.12 -15.89 -0.01
CA VAL A 902 -19.17 -15.43 -1.03
C VAL A 902 -18.63 -14.06 -0.64
N TRP A 903 -17.31 -13.94 -0.72
CA TRP A 903 -16.59 -12.69 -0.85
C TRP A 903 -16.22 -12.47 -2.32
N ASN A 904 -16.95 -11.56 -2.96
CA ASN A 904 -16.69 -11.03 -4.30
C ASN A 904 -16.19 -9.57 -4.22
N THR A 905 -15.89 -8.96 -5.37
CA THR A 905 -15.35 -7.59 -5.48
C THR A 905 -16.25 -6.51 -4.85
N SER A 906 -17.54 -6.79 -4.67
CA SER A 906 -18.49 -5.86 -4.05
C SER A 906 -18.68 -6.06 -2.53
N THR A 907 -18.24 -7.20 -1.99
CA THR A 907 -18.45 -7.58 -0.58
C THR A 907 -17.17 -7.65 0.24
N TYR A 908 -16.02 -7.83 -0.41
CA TYR A 908 -14.71 -7.88 0.22
C TYR A 908 -13.87 -6.73 -0.33
N ILE A 909 -13.93 -5.58 0.35
CA ILE A 909 -13.44 -4.30 -0.16
C ILE A 909 -12.44 -3.72 0.84
N TYR A 910 -11.22 -3.43 0.37
CA TYR A 910 -10.12 -2.85 1.16
C TYR A 910 -9.93 -3.54 2.53
N PRO A 911 -9.80 -4.88 2.57
CA PRO A 911 -9.61 -5.63 3.79
C PRO A 911 -8.23 -5.34 4.38
N ASP A 912 -8.17 -5.37 5.71
CA ASP A 912 -6.91 -5.51 6.44
C ASP A 912 -6.54 -7.01 6.56
N THR A 913 -5.69 -7.38 7.52
CA THR A 913 -5.41 -8.78 7.86
C THR A 913 -5.24 -8.97 9.36
N ASN A 914 -6.16 -9.69 9.99
CA ASN A 914 -6.08 -10.06 11.42
C ASN A 914 -6.31 -11.55 11.67
N HIS A 915 -6.64 -12.32 10.63
CA HIS A 915 -7.06 -13.71 10.76
C HIS A 915 -6.47 -14.64 9.69
N ALA A 916 -6.26 -15.90 10.06
CA ALA A 916 -5.66 -16.91 9.19
C ALA A 916 -6.65 -18.04 8.90
N ASN A 917 -6.97 -18.22 7.62
CA ASN A 917 -7.82 -19.32 7.13
C ASN A 917 -7.00 -20.27 6.22
N THR A 918 -7.65 -21.31 5.68
CA THR A 918 -7.00 -22.24 4.75
C THR A 918 -7.84 -22.42 3.48
N ILE A 919 -7.24 -22.18 2.31
CA ILE A 919 -7.81 -22.54 1.01
C ILE A 919 -7.66 -24.05 0.82
N VAL A 920 -8.79 -24.70 0.56
CA VAL A 920 -8.90 -26.17 0.44
C VAL A 920 -9.34 -26.64 -0.94
N GLY A 921 -9.68 -25.70 -1.82
CA GLY A 921 -10.17 -26.04 -3.14
C GLY A 921 -10.42 -24.81 -4.00
N TYR A 922 -10.83 -25.05 -5.23
CA TYR A 922 -11.28 -24.05 -6.17
C TYR A 922 -12.29 -24.64 -7.15
N ASP A 923 -13.13 -23.79 -7.73
CA ASP A 923 -14.08 -24.17 -8.77
C ASP A 923 -14.19 -23.08 -9.84
N ASP A 924 -13.68 -23.32 -11.04
CA ASP A 924 -13.65 -22.37 -12.17
C ASP A 924 -15.03 -21.98 -12.69
N ILE A 925 -16.05 -22.81 -12.43
CA ILE A 925 -17.43 -22.55 -12.87
C ILE A 925 -18.31 -21.99 -11.76
N PHE A 926 -17.74 -21.72 -10.58
CA PHE A 926 -18.45 -21.08 -9.48
C PHE A 926 -18.91 -19.69 -9.91
N ASN A 927 -20.18 -19.36 -9.71
CA ASN A 927 -20.70 -18.02 -10.00
C ASN A 927 -20.79 -17.22 -8.70
N GLY A 928 -19.78 -16.38 -8.47
CA GLY A 928 -19.63 -15.53 -7.29
C GLY A 928 -20.47 -14.25 -7.30
N SER A 929 -21.27 -13.99 -8.34
CA SER A 929 -22.25 -12.91 -8.36
C SER A 929 -23.57 -13.26 -7.65
N LEU A 930 -23.68 -14.44 -7.03
CA LEU A 930 -24.92 -15.01 -6.48
C LEU A 930 -24.95 -15.13 -4.96
#